data_AF-A0A956DE21-F1
#
_entry.id   AF-A0A956DE21-F1
#
_cell.length_a   1.000
_cell.length_b   1.000
_cell.length_c   1.000
_cell.angle_alpha   90.00
_cell.angle_beta   90.00
_cell.angle_gamma   90.00
#
_symmetry.space_group_name_H-M   'P 1'
#
loop_
_entity.id
_entity.type
_entity.pdbx_description
1 polymer ?
#
loop_
_entity_poly.entity_id
_entity_poly.type
_entity_poly.pdbx_seq_one_letter_code
_entity_poly.pdbx_strand_id
1 'polypeptide(L)'
;ADLAAIERRLLRELGPLFAAHRTHAARNLVLLPLVAMPHPAAAKDGADIAAKARELARSIAKTPSRERAIPQLFLVEDVSELTVLSEPELAQQVRNFASFVLYGLPALESGEALLYGREPHEPLATFACATAEIPRSKLRRYGTARVALEVLDAVVDAPRQDAELARIDVLEEVELAGLDAIDSSEGDVRALLERYAPTVERDDEPRWWTRGETLRERYGPDHGDASRDPAQPPPDVPMGWALERMQEIEKGWRLLQRRRFDDLVARERRAVEEARDRVLGQVKSFVDRTLWQRPDPEAFRRASELVALVARHVDDRLAEAVRERDAIAPPPAPSFDAFRDAHAEFLDAARRKPDLGRLLVFGALAVAGFVSFGPELLVALADVLGVGQGDALDAVLRDQAPWTAFGLGTVFVIGTLAPRFRKAVRAVRERFHAMFAALEQTVVGANGSLLDYFRSRLRLARQVARVEALLALQATVRRDAERLALLDRAARRARADLKDELRRLGVVDDDPSGVLGAGDESLVEPLVGPEGGDRLRALLPSSERRTRVLDVLGTLATESGFAQRWREEVPFTDVAALRRATTEHAAPVIEWDPTATPEGADAVARQIATFVRRQARSLGVALGYRAHEARDTTGVSTFARGDAVVPRALVEPVRRALAEDGAAGRAVVTVHAGPEPDRAYYLVAHGDIAEAAVASLAVGDDLRFEIEEGEDA
;
A
#
# COMPACT_ATOMS: atom_id res chain seq x y z
N ALA A 1 26.15 37.48 13.06
CA ALA A 1 25.05 37.36 12.07
C ALA A 1 24.21 38.62 12.11
N ASP A 2 23.74 39.09 10.96
CA ASP A 2 23.40 40.49 10.68
C ASP A 2 22.31 41.05 11.62
N LEU A 3 22.62 42.08 12.42
CA LEU A 3 21.67 42.87 13.21
C LEU A 3 20.42 43.25 12.38
N ALA A 4 20.63 43.52 11.09
CA ALA A 4 19.59 43.80 10.11
C ALA A 4 18.57 42.66 9.90
N ALA A 5 18.90 41.40 10.18
CA ALA A 5 17.97 40.27 10.06
C ALA A 5 17.05 40.15 11.28
N ILE A 6 17.61 40.40 12.48
CA ILE A 6 16.85 40.46 13.73
C ILE A 6 15.95 41.70 13.73
N GLU A 7 16.48 42.85 13.32
CA GLU A 7 15.74 44.10 13.12
C GLU A 7 14.57 43.91 12.14
N ARG A 8 14.81 43.31 10.95
CA ARG A 8 13.73 43.02 9.98
C ARG A 8 12.66 42.08 10.51
N ARG A 9 13.00 41.20 11.45
CA ARG A 9 12.04 40.29 12.08
C ARG A 9 11.23 40.99 13.17
N LEU A 10 11.89 41.76 14.03
CA LEU A 10 11.24 42.63 15.02
C LEU A 10 10.30 43.62 14.32
N LEU A 11 10.72 44.27 13.25
CA LEU A 11 9.84 45.17 12.50
C LEU A 11 8.59 44.49 11.92
N ARG A 12 8.72 43.24 11.48
CA ARG A 12 7.62 42.46 10.88
C ARG A 12 6.64 41.96 11.93
N GLU A 13 7.13 41.51 13.07
CA GLU A 13 6.30 40.95 14.16
C GLU A 13 5.68 42.08 15.01
N LEU A 14 6.38 43.20 15.19
CA LEU A 14 6.05 44.23 16.20
C LEU A 14 5.38 45.48 15.61
N GLY A 15 5.54 45.72 14.30
CA GLY A 15 4.96 46.86 13.59
C GLY A 15 3.44 47.07 13.78
N PRO A 16 2.59 46.02 13.83
CA PRO A 16 1.14 46.17 13.99
C PRO A 16 0.67 46.65 15.38
N LEU A 17 1.47 46.45 16.44
CA LEU A 17 1.07 46.77 17.82
C LEU A 17 1.09 48.29 18.11
N PHE A 18 1.89 49.06 17.37
CA PHE A 18 2.01 50.51 17.54
C PHE A 18 0.99 51.33 16.72
N ALA A 19 -0.06 50.67 16.20
CA ALA A 19 -1.01 51.21 15.25
C ALA A 19 -2.07 52.16 15.86
N ALA A 20 -2.44 52.01 17.14
CA ALA A 20 -3.63 52.67 17.70
C ALA A 20 -3.48 54.17 18.03
N HIS A 21 -2.28 54.74 17.92
CA HIS A 21 -2.00 56.10 18.39
C HIS A 21 -1.53 57.06 17.30
N ARG A 22 -2.05 57.11 16.05
CA ARG A 22 -1.34 57.86 14.99
C ARG A 22 -2.17 58.69 13.97
N THR A 23 -1.79 59.98 13.84
CA THR A 23 -1.57 60.78 12.59
C THR A 23 -0.42 61.80 12.87
N HIS A 24 0.39 62.33 11.92
CA HIS A 24 0.01 62.87 10.61
C HIS A 24 0.98 62.78 9.40
N ALA A 25 2.18 62.18 9.41
CA ALA A 25 2.90 61.98 8.11
C ALA A 25 3.83 60.78 8.00
N ALA A 26 4.57 60.40 9.04
CA ALA A 26 5.56 59.32 8.93
C ALA A 26 5.94 58.79 10.30
N ARG A 27 4.98 58.31 11.09
CA ARG A 27 5.28 57.69 12.39
C ARG A 27 6.01 56.33 12.22
N ASN A 28 6.37 55.96 10.99
CA ASN A 28 7.34 54.94 10.58
C ASN A 28 8.19 54.40 11.74
N LEU A 29 7.88 53.13 12.09
CA LEU A 29 8.73 52.18 12.79
C LEU A 29 9.32 52.71 14.12
N VAL A 30 8.74 52.35 15.27
CA VAL A 30 9.53 52.37 16.53
C VAL A 30 10.56 51.26 16.42
N LEU A 31 11.64 51.55 15.70
CA LEU A 31 12.91 50.87 15.87
C LEU A 31 13.37 51.30 17.26
N LEU A 32 13.37 50.36 18.20
CA LEU A 32 14.24 50.47 19.35
C LEU A 32 15.62 50.08 18.81
N PRO A 33 16.53 51.03 18.52
CA PRO A 33 17.91 50.64 18.27
C PRO A 33 18.43 50.07 19.58
N LEU A 34 18.54 48.75 19.60
CA LEU A 34 19.18 48.00 20.65
C LEU A 34 20.62 47.80 20.18
N VAL A 35 21.53 48.55 20.77
CA VAL A 35 22.95 48.44 20.46
C VAL A 35 23.61 47.75 21.64
N ALA A 36 23.94 46.48 21.43
CA ALA A 36 24.84 45.78 22.33
C ALA A 36 26.27 46.20 22.01
N MET A 37 26.93 46.82 22.98
CA MET A 37 28.29 47.31 22.83
C MET A 37 29.24 46.23 23.35
N PRO A 38 30.05 45.58 22.50
CA PRO A 38 31.13 44.73 22.99
C PRO A 38 32.07 45.58 23.83
N HIS A 39 32.73 44.99 24.84
CA HIS A 39 33.75 45.73 25.59
C HIS A 39 34.75 46.34 24.58
N PRO A 40 35.09 47.63 24.68
CA PRO A 40 36.01 48.27 23.73
C PRO A 40 37.39 47.61 23.60
N ALA A 41 37.82 46.82 24.60
CA ALA A 41 39.06 46.06 24.60
C ALA A 41 38.94 44.68 23.91
N ALA A 42 37.71 44.21 23.63
CA ALA A 42 37.44 42.87 23.12
C ALA A 42 37.15 42.81 21.61
N ALA A 43 36.86 43.94 20.96
CA ALA A 43 36.45 43.98 19.55
C ALA A 43 37.34 44.90 18.69
N LYS A 44 37.85 44.37 17.57
CA LYS A 44 38.71 45.11 16.61
C LYS A 44 38.02 46.36 16.02
N ASP A 45 36.69 46.35 15.92
CA ASP A 45 35.89 47.44 15.36
C ASP A 45 35.23 48.32 16.45
N GLY A 46 35.62 48.16 17.72
CA GLY A 46 34.95 48.81 18.86
C GLY A 46 34.93 50.34 18.81
N ALA A 47 36.00 50.96 18.32
CA ALA A 47 36.09 52.42 18.17
C ALA A 47 35.11 52.98 17.12
N ASP A 48 34.94 52.29 16.00
CA ASP A 48 34.02 52.68 14.93
C ASP A 48 32.56 52.54 15.37
N ILE A 49 32.24 51.47 16.12
CA ILE A 49 30.91 51.25 16.70
C ILE A 49 30.58 52.34 17.72
N ALA A 50 31.52 52.66 18.62
CA ALA A 50 31.35 53.73 19.61
C ALA A 50 31.16 55.11 18.94
N ALA A 51 31.94 55.42 17.90
CA ALA A 51 31.79 56.66 17.15
C ALA A 51 30.40 56.80 16.50
N LYS A 52 29.90 55.72 15.87
CA LYS A 52 28.55 55.69 15.28
C LYS A 52 27.45 55.79 16.34
N ALA A 53 27.61 55.14 17.49
CA ALA A 53 26.67 55.24 18.59
C ALA A 53 26.58 56.67 19.15
N ARG A 54 27.72 57.38 19.30
CA ARG A 54 27.76 58.80 19.68
C ARG A 54 27.09 59.69 18.63
N GLU A 55 27.38 59.47 17.35
CA GLU A 55 26.76 60.22 16.25
C GLU A 55 25.23 60.06 16.28
N LEU A 56 24.77 58.83 16.45
CA LEU A 56 23.35 58.50 16.56
C LEU A 56 22.71 59.14 17.81
N ALA A 57 23.34 59.01 18.98
CA ALA A 57 22.86 59.64 20.22
C ALA A 57 22.72 61.16 20.08
N ARG A 58 23.73 61.84 19.53
CA ARG A 58 23.70 63.29 19.28
C ARG A 58 22.66 63.69 18.25
N SER A 59 22.43 62.86 17.22
CA SER A 59 21.36 63.09 16.24
C SER A 59 19.98 63.01 16.88
N ILE A 60 19.76 62.03 17.77
CA ILE A 60 18.49 61.88 18.50
C ILE A 60 18.28 63.06 19.46
N ALA A 61 19.31 63.45 20.22
CA ALA A 61 19.24 64.56 21.18
C ALA A 61 18.89 65.91 20.52
N LYS A 62 19.40 66.15 19.30
CA LYS A 62 19.10 67.37 18.52
C LYS A 62 17.70 67.40 17.92
N THR A 63 17.02 66.25 17.87
CA THR A 63 15.67 66.14 17.34
C THR A 63 14.65 66.33 18.47
N PRO A 64 13.67 67.25 18.34
CA PRO A 64 12.62 67.43 19.35
C PRO A 64 11.91 66.12 19.67
N SER A 65 11.62 65.85 20.94
CA SER A 65 11.05 64.55 21.39
C SER A 65 9.77 64.15 20.64
N ARG A 66 8.94 65.12 20.24
CA ARG A 66 7.71 64.90 19.46
C ARG A 66 7.93 64.56 17.98
N GLU A 67 9.13 64.77 17.46
CA GLU A 67 9.52 64.59 16.05
C GLU A 67 10.53 63.46 15.85
N ARG A 68 10.94 62.79 16.94
CA ARG A 68 11.89 61.66 16.90
C ARG A 68 11.29 60.43 16.21
N ALA A 69 12.02 59.89 15.24
CA ALA A 69 11.76 58.56 14.70
C ALA A 69 12.25 57.43 15.65
N ILE A 70 13.36 57.69 16.34
CA ILE A 70 13.95 56.81 17.37
C ILE A 70 13.80 57.51 18.73
N PRO A 71 13.05 56.94 19.69
CA PRO A 71 12.70 57.67 20.91
C PRO A 71 13.83 57.66 21.97
N GLN A 72 14.42 56.49 22.25
CA GLN A 72 15.65 56.31 23.04
C GLN A 72 16.57 55.28 22.38
N LEU A 73 17.89 55.45 22.56
CA LEU A 73 18.93 54.51 22.16
C LEU A 73 19.29 53.63 23.34
N PHE A 74 18.99 52.34 23.26
CA PHE A 74 19.28 51.39 24.32
C PHE A 74 20.67 50.80 24.12
N LEU A 75 21.58 51.13 25.03
CA LEU A 75 22.93 50.60 25.08
C LEU A 75 23.03 49.53 26.16
N VAL A 76 23.37 48.31 25.75
CA VAL A 76 23.66 47.20 26.65
C VAL A 76 25.17 47.02 26.63
N GLU A 77 25.83 47.31 27.75
CA GLU A 77 27.26 47.04 27.87
C GLU A 77 27.45 45.53 28.13
N ASP A 78 28.40 44.94 27.43
CA ASP A 78 28.73 43.51 27.54
C ASP A 78 29.42 43.14 28.87
N VAL A 79 29.53 44.09 29.81
CA VAL A 79 30.44 44.03 30.97
C VAL A 79 29.67 44.39 32.25
N SER A 80 29.75 43.52 33.25
CA SER A 80 29.46 43.84 34.64
C SER A 80 30.75 44.03 35.44
N GLU A 81 30.68 44.47 36.71
CA GLU A 81 31.84 44.62 37.59
C GLU A 81 32.68 43.33 37.73
N LEU A 82 32.14 42.14 37.40
CA LEU A 82 32.80 40.84 37.61
C LEU A 82 32.73 39.85 36.42
N THR A 83 31.87 40.06 35.41
CA THR A 83 31.69 39.12 34.27
C THR A 83 31.27 39.81 32.96
N VAL A 84 31.68 39.22 31.83
CA VAL A 84 31.23 39.58 30.47
C VAL A 84 30.02 38.72 30.10
N LEU A 85 28.95 39.31 29.55
CA LEU A 85 27.80 38.56 29.05
C LEU A 85 28.21 37.74 27.83
N SER A 86 27.76 36.49 27.74
CA SER A 86 27.96 35.71 26.52
C SER A 86 27.00 36.18 25.41
N GLU A 87 27.38 36.00 24.13
CA GLU A 87 26.49 36.29 22.98
C GLU A 87 25.06 35.71 23.13
N PRO A 88 24.85 34.45 23.59
CA PRO A 88 23.50 33.93 23.82
C PRO A 88 22.76 34.62 24.96
N GLU A 89 23.45 35.04 26.03
CA GLU A 89 22.84 35.75 27.16
C GLU A 89 22.37 37.14 26.76
N LEU A 90 23.22 37.86 26.03
CA LEU A 90 22.89 39.16 25.47
C LEU A 90 21.71 39.09 24.50
N ALA A 91 21.71 38.10 23.59
CA ALA A 91 20.59 37.86 22.69
C ALA A 91 19.30 37.54 23.45
N GLN A 92 19.40 36.79 24.55
CA GLN A 92 18.25 36.46 25.39
C GLN A 92 17.73 37.67 26.18
N GLN A 93 18.59 38.53 26.72
CA GLN A 93 18.18 39.79 27.35
C GLN A 93 17.42 40.68 26.37
N VAL A 94 17.96 40.85 25.17
CA VAL A 94 17.33 41.62 24.08
C VAL A 94 15.96 41.04 23.74
N ARG A 95 15.85 39.72 23.59
CA ARG A 95 14.59 39.04 23.28
C ARG A 95 13.56 39.16 24.41
N ASN A 96 13.99 39.02 25.65
CA ASN A 96 13.14 39.16 26.84
C ASN A 96 12.61 40.59 26.95
N PHE A 97 13.48 41.59 26.80
CA PHE A 97 13.09 43.01 26.85
C PHE A 97 12.17 43.40 25.70
N ALA A 98 12.46 42.94 24.47
CA ALA A 98 11.56 43.14 23.35
C ALA A 98 10.18 42.53 23.64
N SER A 99 10.13 41.30 24.14
CA SER A 99 8.86 40.63 24.53
C SER A 99 8.12 41.43 25.60
N PHE A 100 8.83 41.92 26.61
CA PHE A 100 8.28 42.80 27.63
C PHE A 100 7.70 44.10 27.05
N VAL A 101 8.43 44.79 26.17
CA VAL A 101 7.95 46.05 25.57
C VAL A 101 6.65 45.85 24.77
N LEU A 102 6.46 44.68 24.19
CA LEU A 102 5.31 44.39 23.34
C LEU A 102 4.07 43.99 24.10
N TYR A 103 4.27 43.17 25.13
CA TYR A 103 3.17 42.50 25.81
C TYR A 103 3.04 42.99 27.25
N GLY A 104 4.14 43.32 27.92
CA GLY A 104 4.18 43.71 29.33
C GLY A 104 4.22 45.21 29.62
N LEU A 105 4.59 46.07 28.65
CA LEU A 105 4.79 47.51 28.86
C LEU A 105 3.62 48.25 29.53
N PRO A 106 2.33 47.97 29.20
CA PRO A 106 1.20 48.65 29.83
C PRO A 106 1.08 48.42 31.35
N ALA A 107 1.81 47.44 31.89
CA ALA A 107 1.83 47.17 33.33
C ALA A 107 2.73 48.15 34.11
N LEU A 108 3.63 48.88 33.44
CA LEU A 108 4.47 49.90 34.08
C LEU A 108 3.83 51.28 33.97
N GLU A 109 3.66 51.95 35.11
CA GLU A 109 3.19 53.34 35.18
C GLU A 109 4.12 54.32 34.43
N SER A 110 5.41 53.97 34.33
CA SER A 110 6.45 54.73 33.62
C SER A 110 6.66 54.28 32.16
N GLY A 111 5.76 53.47 31.58
CA GLY A 111 5.97 52.83 30.27
C GLY A 111 6.25 53.78 29.11
N GLU A 112 5.59 54.95 29.04
CA GLU A 112 5.90 55.97 28.04
C GLU A 112 7.28 56.60 28.27
N ALA A 113 7.64 56.86 29.53
CA ALA A 113 8.95 57.39 29.89
C ALA A 113 10.08 56.39 29.61
N LEU A 114 9.83 55.08 29.75
CA LEU A 114 10.78 54.03 29.36
C LEU A 114 11.08 54.04 27.86
N LEU A 115 10.14 54.46 27.01
CA LEU A 115 10.36 54.53 25.56
C LEU A 115 10.95 55.88 25.13
N TYR A 116 10.48 56.99 25.69
CA TYR A 116 10.76 58.34 25.20
C TYR A 116 11.72 59.18 26.05
N GLY A 117 12.15 58.68 27.21
CA GLY A 117 12.95 59.42 28.18
C GLY A 117 12.11 60.46 28.94
N ARG A 118 12.66 61.03 30.01
CA ARG A 118 12.09 62.23 30.66
C ARG A 118 12.84 63.48 30.24
N GLU A 119 14.10 63.35 29.83
CA GLU A 119 14.96 64.45 29.45
C GLU A 119 15.15 64.53 27.93
N PRO A 120 14.84 65.67 27.30
CA PRO A 120 15.04 65.83 25.87
C PRO A 120 16.52 65.80 25.45
N HIS A 121 17.46 66.05 26.33
CA HIS A 121 18.87 66.20 25.96
C HIS A 121 19.68 64.90 26.10
N GLU A 122 19.09 63.84 26.66
CA GLU A 122 19.79 62.62 27.04
C GLU A 122 19.04 61.38 26.54
N PRO A 123 19.25 60.97 25.28
CA PRO A 123 18.45 59.93 24.65
C PRO A 123 18.93 58.50 24.96
N LEU A 124 19.91 58.31 25.86
CA LEU A 124 20.51 57.01 26.14
C LEU A 124 19.77 56.30 27.28
N ALA A 125 19.55 55.00 27.10
CA ALA A 125 18.93 54.12 28.09
C ALA A 125 19.65 52.77 28.15
N THR A 126 19.43 52.03 29.23
CA THR A 126 19.94 50.67 29.41
C THR A 126 18.94 49.81 30.17
N PHE A 127 19.01 48.49 30.01
CA PHE A 127 18.09 47.55 30.65
C PHE A 127 18.74 46.20 30.93
N ALA A 128 18.18 45.48 31.90
CA ALA A 128 18.33 44.04 32.06
C ALA A 128 16.95 43.41 32.26
N CYS A 129 16.67 42.35 31.50
CA CYS A 129 15.38 41.68 31.52
C CYS A 129 15.53 40.16 31.56
N ALA A 130 15.02 39.55 32.64
CA ALA A 130 14.84 38.12 32.74
C ALA A 130 13.34 37.77 32.68
N THR A 131 13.05 36.58 32.16
CA THR A 131 11.68 36.09 32.02
C THR A 131 11.55 34.73 32.69
N ALA A 132 10.46 34.52 33.41
CA ALA A 132 9.98 33.18 33.71
C ALA A 132 8.74 32.91 32.83
N GLU A 133 8.70 31.79 32.11
CA GLU A 133 7.57 31.48 31.23
C GLU A 133 7.06 30.04 31.33
N ILE A 134 5.80 29.84 30.92
CA ILE A 134 5.26 28.54 30.52
C ILE A 134 5.49 28.41 29.02
N PRO A 135 6.32 27.46 28.54
CA PRO A 135 6.66 27.37 27.13
C PRO A 135 5.53 26.71 26.32
N ARG A 136 4.45 27.45 26.05
CA ARG A 136 3.22 26.97 25.37
C ARG A 136 3.49 26.27 24.04
N SER A 137 4.43 26.78 23.25
CA SER A 137 4.81 26.16 21.98
C SER A 137 5.51 24.80 22.15
N LYS A 138 6.36 24.65 23.18
CA LYS A 138 7.01 23.38 23.54
C LYS A 138 5.98 22.40 24.10
N LEU A 139 5.08 22.85 24.98
CA LEU A 139 3.99 22.02 25.53
C LEU A 139 3.08 21.47 24.42
N ARG A 140 2.73 22.29 23.42
CA ARG A 140 1.92 21.82 22.29
C ARG A 140 2.62 20.74 21.46
N ARG A 141 3.91 20.94 21.18
CA ARG A 141 4.72 19.92 20.49
C ARG A 141 4.86 18.65 21.32
N TYR A 142 5.13 18.78 22.61
CA TYR A 142 5.24 17.66 23.54
C TYR A 142 3.93 16.86 23.61
N GLY A 143 2.78 17.51 23.85
CA GLY A 143 1.48 16.85 23.99
C GLY A 143 1.09 16.08 22.72
N THR A 144 1.17 16.73 21.55
CA THR A 144 0.85 16.08 20.27
C THR A 144 1.82 14.94 19.95
N ALA A 145 3.12 15.13 20.16
CA ALA A 145 4.11 14.07 19.95
C ALA A 145 3.95 12.90 20.92
N ARG A 146 3.58 13.16 22.19
CA ARG A 146 3.37 12.12 23.20
C ARG A 146 2.18 11.23 22.86
N VAL A 147 1.03 11.83 22.53
CA VAL A 147 -0.16 11.06 22.12
C VAL A 147 0.09 10.32 20.81
N ALA A 148 0.78 10.94 19.84
CA ALA A 148 1.17 10.28 18.59
C ALA A 148 2.07 9.05 18.86
N LEU A 149 3.01 9.16 19.80
CA LEU A 149 3.84 8.03 20.22
C LEU A 149 3.04 6.93 20.91
N GLU A 150 2.04 7.25 21.73
CA GLU A 150 1.16 6.22 22.33
C GLU A 150 0.49 5.34 21.26
N VAL A 151 0.02 5.97 20.18
CA VAL A 151 -0.60 5.32 19.02
C VAL A 151 0.42 4.47 18.26
N LEU A 152 1.57 5.04 17.91
CA LEU A 152 2.60 4.32 17.16
C LEU A 152 3.22 3.17 17.95
N ASP A 153 3.43 3.34 19.26
CA ASP A 153 3.87 2.26 20.16
C ASP A 153 2.83 1.14 20.18
N ALA A 154 1.54 1.47 20.31
CA ALA A 154 0.48 0.48 20.31
C ALA A 154 0.42 -0.32 19.00
N VAL A 155 0.61 0.34 17.85
CA VAL A 155 0.60 -0.30 16.52
C VAL A 155 1.87 -1.15 16.30
N VAL A 156 3.04 -0.62 16.64
CA VAL A 156 4.32 -1.32 16.42
C VAL A 156 4.46 -2.52 17.35
N ASP A 157 4.07 -2.36 18.62
CA ASP A 157 4.21 -3.36 19.67
C ASP A 157 2.97 -4.29 19.78
N ALA A 158 2.01 -4.17 18.86
CA ALA A 158 0.83 -5.03 18.80
C ALA A 158 1.23 -6.52 18.68
N PRO A 159 0.66 -7.40 19.54
CA PRO A 159 0.99 -8.82 19.53
C PRO A 159 0.49 -9.52 18.26
N ARG A 160 1.16 -10.61 17.89
CA ARG A 160 0.63 -11.56 16.90
C ARG A 160 -0.54 -12.31 17.53
N GLN A 161 -1.62 -12.48 16.80
CA GLN A 161 -2.76 -13.26 17.26
C GLN A 161 -2.69 -14.65 16.63
N ASP A 162 -2.58 -15.71 17.46
CA ASP A 162 -2.73 -17.08 17.00
C ASP A 162 -4.21 -17.35 16.70
N ALA A 163 -4.62 -17.10 15.46
CA ALA A 163 -6.02 -17.12 15.07
C ALA A 163 -6.31 -18.29 14.11
N GLU A 164 -6.15 -19.54 14.55
CA GLU A 164 -6.53 -20.71 13.73
C GLU A 164 -8.00 -20.69 13.29
N LEU A 165 -8.91 -20.22 14.15
CA LEU A 165 -10.34 -20.06 13.84
C LEU A 165 -10.58 -18.96 12.78
N ALA A 166 -9.87 -17.84 12.85
CA ALA A 166 -10.00 -16.79 11.83
C ALA A 166 -9.48 -17.26 10.46
N ARG A 167 -8.53 -18.21 10.39
CA ARG A 167 -8.02 -18.74 9.11
C ARG A 167 -9.08 -19.42 8.28
N ILE A 168 -10.01 -20.13 8.92
CA ILE A 168 -11.09 -20.86 8.24
C ILE A 168 -12.10 -19.86 7.68
N ASP A 169 -12.57 -18.93 8.52
CA ASP A 169 -13.53 -17.88 8.13
C ASP A 169 -13.02 -17.03 6.96
N VAL A 170 -11.72 -16.74 6.91
CA VAL A 170 -11.08 -15.95 5.84
C VAL A 170 -11.09 -16.69 4.50
N LEU A 171 -10.76 -17.99 4.52
CA LEU A 171 -10.72 -18.78 3.30
C LEU A 171 -12.13 -19.08 2.78
N GLU A 172 -13.10 -19.20 3.69
CA GLU A 172 -14.52 -19.28 3.35
C GLU A 172 -15.03 -17.96 2.75
N GLU A 173 -14.73 -16.80 3.36
CA GLU A 173 -15.23 -15.50 2.87
C GLU A 173 -14.61 -15.06 1.54
N VAL A 174 -13.37 -15.46 1.24
CA VAL A 174 -12.69 -15.15 -0.03
C VAL A 174 -13.10 -16.10 -1.16
N GLU A 175 -13.88 -17.16 -0.88
CA GLU A 175 -14.42 -18.13 -1.82
C GLU A 175 -13.43 -18.49 -2.97
N LEU A 176 -12.17 -18.79 -2.64
CA LEU A 176 -11.14 -19.11 -3.65
C LEU A 176 -11.53 -20.32 -4.52
N ALA A 177 -12.41 -21.18 -4.01
CA ALA A 177 -13.05 -22.26 -4.74
C ALA A 177 -13.83 -21.79 -5.98
N GLY A 178 -14.28 -20.54 -6.03
CA GLY A 178 -14.92 -19.95 -7.21
C GLY A 178 -14.02 -19.85 -8.45
N LEU A 179 -12.70 -19.98 -8.29
CA LEU A 179 -11.71 -20.07 -9.36
C LEU A 179 -11.40 -21.52 -9.77
N ASP A 180 -11.88 -22.52 -9.01
CA ASP A 180 -11.75 -23.93 -9.34
C ASP A 180 -12.84 -24.28 -10.37
N ALA A 181 -12.42 -24.61 -11.59
CA ALA A 181 -13.34 -24.93 -12.66
C ALA A 181 -13.97 -26.33 -12.46
N ILE A 182 -15.31 -26.41 -12.50
CA ILE A 182 -15.99 -27.69 -12.71
C ILE A 182 -15.68 -28.12 -14.15
N ASP A 183 -15.05 -29.28 -14.34
CA ASP A 183 -14.72 -29.77 -15.69
C ASP A 183 -15.97 -30.25 -16.44
N SER A 184 -16.67 -29.30 -17.07
CA SER A 184 -17.80 -29.56 -17.97
C SER A 184 -17.39 -29.68 -19.43
N SER A 185 -16.08 -29.69 -19.73
CA SER A 185 -15.54 -29.49 -21.09
C SER A 185 -16.06 -30.51 -22.10
N GLU A 186 -16.27 -31.75 -21.67
CA GLU A 186 -16.84 -32.80 -22.51
C GLU A 186 -18.31 -32.53 -22.87
N GLY A 187 -19.13 -32.10 -21.92
CA GLY A 187 -20.53 -31.79 -22.14
C GLY A 187 -20.72 -30.61 -23.08
N ASP A 188 -19.93 -29.55 -22.88
CA ASP A 188 -19.98 -28.33 -23.70
C ASP A 188 -19.55 -28.59 -25.15
N VAL A 189 -18.48 -29.36 -25.34
CA VAL A 189 -18.01 -29.73 -26.69
C VAL A 189 -18.96 -30.72 -27.36
N ARG A 190 -19.52 -31.69 -26.62
CA ARG A 190 -20.51 -32.63 -27.15
C ARG A 190 -21.76 -31.89 -27.64
N ALA A 191 -22.29 -30.95 -26.86
CA ALA A 191 -23.43 -30.12 -27.26
C ALA A 191 -23.13 -29.25 -28.50
N LEU A 192 -21.88 -28.76 -28.62
CA LEU A 192 -21.43 -28.01 -29.79
C LEU A 192 -21.36 -28.91 -31.04
N LEU A 193 -20.83 -30.13 -30.90
CA LEU A 193 -20.73 -31.10 -31.97
C LEU A 193 -22.11 -31.59 -32.42
N GLU A 194 -23.02 -31.92 -31.49
CA GLU A 194 -24.40 -32.31 -31.83
C GLU A 194 -25.14 -31.26 -32.66
N ARG A 195 -24.82 -29.97 -32.45
CA ARG A 195 -25.50 -28.86 -33.12
C ARG A 195 -24.92 -28.51 -34.49
N TYR A 196 -23.63 -28.78 -34.72
CA TYR A 196 -22.90 -28.23 -35.87
C TYR A 196 -22.04 -29.25 -36.64
N ALA A 197 -21.76 -30.42 -36.07
CA ALA A 197 -21.14 -31.50 -36.82
C ALA A 197 -22.17 -32.10 -37.79
N PRO A 198 -21.77 -32.48 -39.01
CA PRO A 198 -22.68 -33.14 -39.93
C PRO A 198 -23.13 -34.48 -39.36
N THR A 199 -24.44 -34.72 -39.38
CA THR A 199 -25.02 -35.99 -38.95
C THR A 199 -24.58 -37.09 -39.90
N VAL A 200 -23.93 -38.12 -39.38
CA VAL A 200 -23.58 -39.32 -40.16
C VAL A 200 -24.85 -40.14 -40.33
N GLU A 201 -25.59 -39.92 -41.41
CA GLU A 201 -26.70 -40.79 -41.78
C GLU A 201 -26.15 -42.14 -42.27
N ARG A 202 -26.53 -43.19 -41.55
CA ARG A 202 -26.11 -44.54 -41.87
C ARG A 202 -26.99 -45.13 -42.97
N ASP A 203 -26.35 -45.56 -44.05
CA ASP A 203 -27.04 -46.26 -45.13
C ASP A 203 -27.59 -47.63 -44.67
N ASP A 204 -28.69 -48.07 -45.30
CA ASP A 204 -29.27 -49.39 -45.07
C ASP A 204 -28.25 -50.52 -45.31
N GLU A 205 -28.32 -51.57 -44.47
CA GLU A 205 -27.41 -52.71 -44.56
C GLU A 205 -27.49 -53.39 -45.95
N PRO A 206 -26.34 -53.73 -46.57
CA PRO A 206 -26.33 -54.48 -47.82
C PRO A 206 -27.12 -55.78 -47.72
N ARG A 207 -28.15 -55.89 -48.56
CA ARG A 207 -28.93 -57.12 -48.75
C ARG A 207 -28.02 -58.20 -49.35
N TRP A 208 -28.27 -59.46 -49.00
CA TRP A 208 -27.40 -60.57 -49.39
C TRP A 208 -27.28 -60.71 -50.92
N TRP A 209 -28.32 -60.34 -51.66
CA TRP A 209 -28.38 -60.39 -53.13
C TRP A 209 -27.78 -59.18 -53.86
N THR A 210 -27.38 -58.11 -53.15
CA THR A 210 -26.77 -56.93 -53.77
C THR A 210 -25.43 -57.30 -54.41
N ARG A 211 -25.16 -56.91 -55.65
CA ARG A 211 -23.90 -57.27 -56.33
C ARG A 211 -22.72 -56.49 -55.74
N GLY A 212 -21.53 -57.10 -55.77
CA GLY A 212 -20.30 -56.41 -55.36
C GLY A 212 -20.03 -55.17 -56.21
N GLU A 213 -20.27 -55.25 -57.53
CA GLU A 213 -20.20 -54.12 -58.47
C GLU A 213 -21.06 -52.93 -58.04
N THR A 214 -22.33 -53.17 -57.69
CA THR A 214 -23.24 -52.09 -57.26
C THR A 214 -22.82 -51.42 -55.95
N LEU A 215 -22.16 -52.14 -55.05
CA LEU A 215 -21.62 -51.55 -53.81
C LEU A 215 -20.40 -50.68 -54.12
N ARG A 216 -19.52 -51.13 -55.03
CA ARG A 216 -18.37 -50.34 -55.46
C ARG A 216 -18.81 -49.07 -56.16
N GLU A 217 -19.70 -49.16 -57.16
CA GLU A 217 -20.25 -47.99 -57.85
C GLU A 217 -20.85 -46.94 -56.89
N ARG A 218 -21.51 -47.37 -55.81
CA ARG A 218 -22.10 -46.47 -54.81
C ARG A 218 -21.08 -45.83 -53.87
N TYR A 219 -20.11 -46.60 -53.38
CA TYR A 219 -19.19 -46.15 -52.32
C TYR A 219 -17.79 -45.75 -52.81
N GLY A 220 -17.49 -45.84 -54.11
CA GLY A 220 -16.33 -45.19 -54.69
C GLY A 220 -15.75 -45.86 -55.94
N PRO A 221 -14.90 -45.16 -56.70
CA PRO A 221 -14.11 -45.80 -57.75
C PRO A 221 -13.15 -46.82 -57.09
N ASP A 222 -13.38 -48.10 -57.37
CA ASP A 222 -12.53 -49.19 -56.89
C ASP A 222 -11.32 -49.37 -57.83
N HIS A 223 -10.12 -49.04 -57.35
CA HIS A 223 -8.88 -49.14 -58.13
C HIS A 223 -8.18 -50.48 -58.01
N GLY A 224 -8.64 -51.36 -57.13
CA GLY A 224 -7.91 -52.59 -56.92
C GLY A 224 -8.29 -53.69 -57.89
N ASP A 225 -7.30 -54.52 -58.18
CA ASP A 225 -7.44 -55.70 -59.02
C ASP A 225 -8.15 -56.86 -58.28
N ALA A 226 -9.11 -57.50 -58.96
CA ALA A 226 -9.82 -58.67 -58.45
C ALA A 226 -8.98 -59.96 -58.51
N SER A 227 -7.89 -59.96 -59.28
CA SER A 227 -6.96 -61.09 -59.42
C SER A 227 -5.94 -61.20 -58.27
N ARG A 228 -5.85 -60.17 -57.41
CA ARG A 228 -4.91 -60.15 -56.28
C ARG A 228 -5.55 -60.70 -55.01
N ASP A 229 -4.94 -61.75 -54.46
CA ASP A 229 -5.33 -62.36 -53.18
C ASP A 229 -5.06 -61.49 -51.93
N PRO A 230 -3.96 -60.68 -51.81
CA PRO A 230 -3.77 -59.83 -50.64
C PRO A 230 -4.70 -58.60 -50.65
N ALA A 231 -5.04 -58.10 -49.45
CA ALA A 231 -5.76 -56.82 -49.29
C ALA A 231 -4.90 -55.67 -49.84
N GLN A 232 -5.54 -54.69 -50.47
CA GLN A 232 -4.87 -53.55 -51.07
C GLN A 232 -4.93 -52.35 -50.11
N PRO A 233 -3.82 -51.61 -49.96
CA PRO A 233 -3.81 -50.42 -49.14
C PRO A 233 -4.77 -49.36 -49.71
N PRO A 234 -5.28 -48.44 -48.87
CA PRO A 234 -6.10 -47.33 -49.34
C PRO A 234 -5.33 -46.48 -50.39
N PRO A 235 -6.02 -45.84 -51.34
CA PRO A 235 -5.38 -44.97 -52.32
C PRO A 235 -4.74 -43.77 -51.62
N ASP A 236 -3.57 -43.32 -52.12
CA ASP A 236 -2.84 -42.16 -51.56
C ASP A 236 -3.71 -40.90 -51.49
N VAL A 237 -4.55 -40.68 -52.50
CA VAL A 237 -5.53 -39.60 -52.55
C VAL A 237 -6.95 -40.17 -52.42
N PRO A 238 -7.74 -39.76 -51.40
CA PRO A 238 -9.13 -40.21 -51.26
C PRO A 238 -9.99 -39.68 -52.42
N MET A 239 -10.90 -40.52 -52.94
CA MET A 239 -11.81 -40.16 -54.04
C MET A 239 -13.23 -40.70 -53.83
N GLY A 240 -14.20 -40.16 -54.59
CA GLY A 240 -15.59 -40.60 -54.57
C GLY A 240 -16.30 -40.32 -53.23
N TRP A 241 -17.14 -41.26 -52.79
CA TRP A 241 -17.95 -41.12 -51.57
C TRP A 241 -17.14 -40.82 -50.31
N ALA A 242 -15.98 -41.48 -50.13
CA ALA A 242 -15.13 -41.24 -48.95
C ALA A 242 -14.57 -39.82 -48.93
N LEU A 243 -14.18 -39.27 -50.09
CA LEU A 243 -13.72 -37.89 -50.20
C LEU A 243 -14.84 -36.89 -49.87
N GLU A 244 -16.05 -37.13 -50.38
CA GLU A 244 -17.21 -36.27 -50.11
C GLU A 244 -17.52 -36.22 -48.61
N ARG A 245 -17.56 -37.38 -47.94
CA ARG A 245 -17.78 -37.45 -46.49
C ARG A 245 -16.66 -36.81 -45.69
N MET A 246 -15.40 -37.03 -46.07
CA MET A 246 -14.26 -36.35 -45.44
C MET A 246 -14.35 -34.82 -45.59
N GLN A 247 -14.71 -34.32 -46.77
CA GLN A 247 -14.85 -32.88 -47.01
C GLN A 247 -16.03 -32.26 -46.25
N GLU A 248 -17.15 -32.97 -46.11
CA GLU A 248 -18.28 -32.52 -45.28
C GLU A 248 -17.88 -32.37 -43.82
N ILE A 249 -17.22 -33.39 -43.26
CA ILE A 249 -16.71 -33.37 -41.89
C ILE A 249 -15.66 -32.27 -41.73
N GLU A 250 -14.72 -32.14 -42.66
CA GLU A 250 -13.66 -31.13 -42.64
C GLU A 250 -14.22 -29.69 -42.72
N LYS A 251 -15.24 -29.45 -43.56
CA LYS A 251 -15.92 -28.14 -43.65
C LYS A 251 -16.63 -27.80 -42.34
N GLY A 252 -17.37 -28.75 -41.75
CA GLY A 252 -18.04 -28.58 -40.47
C GLY A 252 -17.05 -28.30 -39.34
N TRP A 253 -15.98 -29.09 -39.28
CA TRP A 253 -14.86 -28.93 -38.36
C TRP A 253 -14.17 -27.55 -38.50
N ARG A 254 -13.83 -27.10 -39.71
CA ARG A 254 -13.16 -25.81 -39.94
C ARG A 254 -14.05 -24.63 -39.55
N LEU A 255 -15.36 -24.74 -39.76
CA LEU A 255 -16.34 -23.75 -39.31
C LEU A 255 -16.40 -23.68 -37.78
N LEU A 256 -16.44 -24.85 -37.12
CA LEU A 256 -16.36 -24.94 -35.66
C LEU A 256 -15.08 -24.29 -35.13
N GLN A 257 -13.93 -24.63 -35.72
CA GLN A 257 -12.63 -24.12 -35.30
C GLN A 257 -12.52 -22.59 -35.41
N ARG A 258 -13.01 -21.96 -36.48
CA ARG A 258 -12.78 -20.53 -36.76
C ARG A 258 -13.78 -19.55 -36.13
N ARG A 259 -14.96 -20.01 -35.73
CA ARG A 259 -16.02 -19.12 -35.22
C ARG A 259 -16.57 -19.60 -33.89
N ARG A 260 -17.08 -20.84 -33.84
CA ARG A 260 -17.89 -21.29 -32.71
C ARG A 260 -17.07 -21.75 -31.51
N PHE A 261 -15.92 -22.37 -31.77
CA PHE A 261 -15.00 -22.76 -30.71
C PHE A 261 -14.31 -21.54 -30.09
N ASP A 262 -13.91 -20.57 -30.91
CA ASP A 262 -13.35 -19.31 -30.41
C ASP A 262 -14.37 -18.52 -29.56
N ASP A 263 -15.65 -18.47 -29.97
CA ASP A 263 -16.75 -17.90 -29.17
C ASP A 263 -16.90 -18.60 -27.81
N LEU A 264 -16.79 -19.93 -27.78
CA LEU A 264 -16.86 -20.73 -26.55
C LEU A 264 -15.65 -20.44 -25.65
N VAL A 265 -14.43 -20.47 -26.20
CA VAL A 265 -13.20 -20.13 -25.45
C VAL A 265 -13.28 -18.71 -24.90
N ALA A 266 -13.77 -17.74 -25.67
CA ALA A 266 -13.93 -16.37 -25.22
C ALA A 266 -14.95 -16.25 -24.07
N ARG A 267 -16.06 -17.00 -24.12
CA ARG A 267 -17.06 -17.05 -23.04
C ARG A 267 -16.45 -17.61 -21.76
N GLU A 268 -15.71 -18.71 -21.85
CA GLU A 268 -15.05 -19.34 -20.71
C GLU A 268 -14.01 -18.43 -20.08
N ARG A 269 -13.20 -17.76 -20.91
CA ARG A 269 -12.23 -16.76 -20.44
C ARG A 269 -12.92 -15.64 -19.66
N ARG A 270 -14.02 -15.08 -20.20
CA ARG A 270 -14.80 -14.04 -19.50
C ARG A 270 -15.35 -14.52 -18.17
N ALA A 271 -15.86 -15.76 -18.09
CA ALA A 271 -16.36 -16.31 -16.84
C ALA A 271 -15.25 -16.40 -15.77
N VAL A 272 -14.03 -16.81 -16.16
CA VAL A 272 -12.86 -16.83 -15.27
C VAL A 272 -12.42 -15.41 -14.88
N GLU A 273 -12.45 -14.46 -15.81
CA GLU A 273 -12.15 -13.04 -15.52
C GLU A 273 -13.17 -12.43 -14.54
N GLU A 274 -14.46 -12.70 -14.71
CA GLU A 274 -15.51 -12.25 -13.80
C GLU A 274 -15.37 -12.87 -12.40
N ALA A 275 -15.01 -14.17 -12.33
CA ALA A 275 -14.72 -14.83 -11.07
C ALA A 275 -13.49 -14.23 -10.38
N ARG A 276 -12.41 -13.97 -11.15
CA ARG A 276 -11.20 -13.28 -10.66
C ARG A 276 -11.55 -11.92 -10.07
N ASP A 277 -12.33 -11.11 -10.78
CA ASP A 277 -12.66 -9.75 -10.34
C ASP A 277 -13.56 -9.75 -9.09
N ARG A 278 -14.46 -10.74 -8.98
CA ARG A 278 -15.26 -10.96 -7.76
C ARG A 278 -14.39 -11.31 -6.56
N VAL A 279 -13.49 -12.29 -6.71
CA VAL A 279 -12.55 -12.71 -5.65
C VAL A 279 -11.63 -11.55 -5.27
N LEU A 280 -11.10 -10.80 -6.25
CA LEU A 280 -10.31 -9.59 -5.99
C LEU A 280 -11.08 -8.55 -5.18
N GLY A 281 -12.36 -8.34 -5.50
CA GLY A 281 -13.25 -7.45 -4.75
C GLY A 281 -13.47 -7.91 -3.31
N GLN A 282 -13.68 -9.23 -3.11
CA GLN A 282 -13.82 -9.84 -1.78
C GLN A 282 -12.54 -9.68 -0.95
N VAL A 283 -11.36 -10.01 -1.50
CA VAL A 283 -10.07 -9.82 -0.82
C VAL A 283 -9.87 -8.35 -0.41
N LYS A 284 -10.09 -7.41 -1.33
CA LYS A 284 -9.90 -5.98 -1.04
C LYS A 284 -10.84 -5.50 0.08
N SER A 285 -12.13 -5.80 -0.06
CA SER A 285 -13.17 -5.45 0.92
C SER A 285 -12.87 -6.05 2.29
N PHE A 286 -12.40 -7.30 2.32
CA PHE A 286 -12.06 -7.99 3.55
C PHE A 286 -10.85 -7.36 4.26
N VAL A 287 -9.79 -7.02 3.52
CA VAL A 287 -8.62 -6.31 4.06
C VAL A 287 -9.02 -4.92 4.56
N ASP A 288 -9.82 -4.18 3.81
CA ASP A 288 -10.28 -2.83 4.18
C ASP A 288 -11.14 -2.85 5.44
N ARG A 289 -12.07 -3.81 5.52
CA ARG A 289 -12.92 -4.02 6.69
C ARG A 289 -12.07 -4.34 7.92
N THR A 290 -11.10 -5.24 7.77
CA THR A 290 -10.20 -5.64 8.86
C THR A 290 -9.42 -4.45 9.40
N LEU A 291 -8.86 -3.62 8.52
CA LEU A 291 -8.04 -2.47 8.91
C LEU A 291 -8.86 -1.32 9.51
N TRP A 292 -10.00 -1.00 8.92
CA TRP A 292 -10.60 0.33 9.10
C TRP A 292 -12.08 0.33 9.53
N GLN A 293 -12.79 -0.81 9.56
CA GLN A 293 -14.18 -0.82 10.05
C GLN A 293 -14.25 -0.58 11.56
N ARG A 294 -13.30 -1.14 12.32
CA ARG A 294 -13.07 -0.89 13.74
C ARG A 294 -11.56 -0.79 13.94
N PRO A 295 -10.97 0.38 13.65
CA PRO A 295 -9.52 0.52 13.64
C PRO A 295 -8.98 0.34 15.06
N ASP A 296 -8.19 -0.70 15.23
CA ASP A 296 -7.45 -0.99 16.46
C ASP A 296 -5.98 -1.31 16.12
N PRO A 297 -5.06 -1.23 17.10
CA PRO A 297 -3.65 -1.49 16.82
C PRO A 297 -3.37 -2.90 16.29
N GLU A 298 -4.18 -3.87 16.73
CA GLU A 298 -4.06 -5.29 16.36
C GLU A 298 -4.56 -5.56 14.92
N ALA A 299 -5.42 -4.70 14.37
CA ALA A 299 -5.97 -4.79 13.02
C ALA A 299 -4.87 -4.78 11.95
N PHE A 300 -3.82 -3.98 12.13
CA PHE A 300 -2.70 -3.91 11.20
C PHE A 300 -1.91 -5.24 11.14
N ARG A 301 -1.72 -5.89 12.30
CA ARG A 301 -1.08 -7.21 12.40
C ARG A 301 -1.99 -8.28 11.79
N ARG A 302 -3.27 -8.30 12.17
CA ARG A 302 -4.28 -9.20 11.59
C ARG A 302 -4.30 -9.09 10.07
N ALA A 303 -4.46 -7.89 9.51
CA ALA A 303 -4.47 -7.68 8.07
C ALA A 303 -3.20 -8.21 7.37
N SER A 304 -2.02 -8.02 7.98
CA SER A 304 -0.76 -8.53 7.44
C SER A 304 -0.71 -10.06 7.42
N GLU A 305 -1.17 -10.71 8.48
CA GLU A 305 -1.23 -12.16 8.59
C GLU A 305 -2.26 -12.76 7.62
N LEU A 306 -3.40 -12.09 7.46
CA LEU A 306 -4.46 -12.46 6.53
C LEU A 306 -4.00 -12.38 5.08
N VAL A 307 -3.38 -11.26 4.69
CA VAL A 307 -2.81 -11.11 3.35
C VAL A 307 -1.73 -12.16 3.08
N ALA A 308 -0.87 -12.45 4.07
CA ALA A 308 0.13 -13.51 3.93
C ALA A 308 -0.49 -14.92 3.79
N LEU A 309 -1.61 -15.18 4.46
CA LEU A 309 -2.35 -16.43 4.33
C LEU A 309 -3.00 -16.56 2.95
N VAL A 310 -3.69 -15.52 2.48
CA VAL A 310 -4.26 -15.48 1.13
C VAL A 310 -3.16 -15.65 0.08
N ALA A 311 -2.02 -14.98 0.24
CA ALA A 311 -0.87 -15.11 -0.66
C ALA A 311 -0.39 -16.56 -0.76
N ARG A 312 -0.23 -17.25 0.37
CA ARG A 312 0.17 -18.68 0.38
C ARG A 312 -0.84 -19.56 -0.34
N HIS A 313 -2.15 -19.37 -0.07
CA HIS A 313 -3.17 -20.19 -0.72
C HIS A 313 -3.23 -19.93 -2.23
N VAL A 314 -3.08 -18.68 -2.66
CA VAL A 314 -3.01 -18.31 -4.08
C VAL A 314 -1.76 -18.93 -4.73
N ASP A 315 -0.62 -18.93 -4.04
CA ASP A 315 0.62 -19.55 -4.52
C ASP A 315 0.46 -21.07 -4.69
N ASP A 316 -0.15 -21.76 -3.71
CA ASP A 316 -0.42 -23.20 -3.77
C ASP A 316 -1.36 -23.56 -4.93
N ARG A 317 -2.45 -22.80 -5.09
CA ARG A 317 -3.43 -22.98 -6.17
C ARG A 317 -2.83 -22.66 -7.54
N LEU A 318 -1.97 -21.64 -7.63
CA LEU A 318 -1.24 -21.33 -8.86
C LEU A 318 -0.31 -22.47 -9.24
N ALA A 319 0.42 -23.05 -8.29
CA ALA A 319 1.28 -24.20 -8.54
C ALA A 319 0.49 -25.44 -8.98
N GLU A 320 -0.69 -25.68 -8.41
CA GLU A 320 -1.62 -26.72 -8.86
C GLU A 320 -2.14 -26.44 -10.28
N ALA A 321 -2.64 -25.24 -10.57
CA ALA A 321 -3.16 -24.87 -11.88
C ALA A 321 -2.09 -24.95 -12.99
N VAL A 322 -0.84 -24.57 -12.68
CA VAL A 322 0.29 -24.73 -13.63
C VAL A 322 0.56 -26.21 -13.91
N ARG A 323 0.57 -27.07 -12.88
CA ARG A 323 0.74 -28.52 -13.06
C ARG A 323 -0.40 -29.12 -13.88
N GLU A 324 -1.65 -28.73 -13.62
CA GLU A 324 -2.81 -29.18 -14.40
C GLU A 324 -2.75 -28.73 -15.85
N ARG A 325 -2.36 -27.48 -16.10
CA ARG A 325 -2.15 -26.95 -17.46
C ARG A 325 -1.09 -27.76 -18.20
N ASP A 326 0.06 -28.00 -17.56
CA ASP A 326 1.21 -28.67 -18.18
C ASP A 326 0.98 -30.18 -18.38
N ALA A 327 0.05 -30.78 -17.62
CA ALA A 327 -0.39 -32.15 -17.82
C ALA A 327 -1.27 -32.34 -19.08
N ILE A 328 -1.84 -31.27 -19.63
CA ILE A 328 -2.72 -31.35 -20.81
C ILE A 328 -1.86 -31.34 -22.08
N ALA A 329 -1.68 -32.51 -22.67
CA ALA A 329 -1.10 -32.65 -24.00
C ALA A 329 -2.23 -32.64 -25.06
N PRO A 330 -2.40 -31.56 -25.84
CA PRO A 330 -3.42 -31.55 -26.89
C PRO A 330 -3.08 -32.61 -27.95
N PRO A 331 -4.04 -33.47 -28.34
CA PRO A 331 -3.81 -34.47 -29.37
C PRO A 331 -3.53 -33.79 -30.72
N PRO A 332 -2.84 -34.48 -31.66
CA PRO A 332 -2.68 -33.98 -33.01
C PRO A 332 -4.03 -33.74 -33.68
N ALA A 333 -4.02 -33.00 -34.80
CA ALA A 333 -5.23 -32.79 -35.58
C ALA A 333 -5.86 -34.16 -35.96
N PRO A 334 -7.19 -34.29 -35.87
CA PRO A 334 -7.87 -35.56 -36.10
C PRO A 334 -7.57 -36.11 -37.50
N SER A 335 -7.22 -37.39 -37.56
CA SER A 335 -6.85 -38.09 -38.79
C SER A 335 -8.02 -38.91 -39.34
N PHE A 336 -8.19 -38.91 -40.66
CA PHE A 336 -9.18 -39.76 -41.34
C PHE A 336 -8.63 -41.16 -41.70
N ASP A 337 -7.42 -41.51 -41.27
CA ASP A 337 -6.73 -42.73 -41.71
C ASP A 337 -7.50 -44.00 -41.34
N ALA A 338 -8.02 -44.09 -40.10
CA ALA A 338 -8.84 -45.22 -39.67
C ALA A 338 -10.13 -45.39 -40.52
N PHE A 339 -10.72 -44.28 -40.96
CA PHE A 339 -11.87 -44.31 -41.87
C PHE A 339 -11.47 -44.73 -43.28
N ARG A 340 -10.34 -44.23 -43.79
CA ARG A 340 -9.79 -44.60 -45.10
C ARG A 340 -9.45 -46.09 -45.17
N ASP A 341 -8.83 -46.62 -44.12
CA ASP A 341 -8.51 -48.05 -44.00
C ASP A 341 -9.79 -48.89 -43.99
N ALA A 342 -10.78 -48.54 -43.16
CA ALA A 342 -12.04 -49.27 -43.08
C ALA A 342 -12.85 -49.21 -44.40
N HIS A 343 -12.80 -48.07 -45.10
CA HIS A 343 -13.42 -47.90 -46.42
C HIS A 343 -12.72 -48.76 -47.49
N ALA A 344 -11.39 -48.79 -47.51
CA ALA A 344 -10.62 -49.63 -48.42
C ALA A 344 -10.88 -51.12 -48.18
N GLU A 345 -10.91 -51.56 -46.92
CA GLU A 345 -11.25 -52.94 -46.56
C GLU A 345 -12.68 -53.33 -46.97
N PHE A 346 -13.63 -52.39 -46.91
CA PHE A 346 -14.99 -52.59 -47.39
C PHE A 346 -15.03 -52.75 -48.92
N LEU A 347 -14.34 -51.90 -49.67
CA LEU A 347 -14.25 -52.00 -51.12
C LEU A 347 -13.57 -53.31 -51.56
N ASP A 348 -12.51 -53.73 -50.87
CA ASP A 348 -11.85 -55.02 -51.09
C ASP A 348 -12.78 -56.21 -50.82
N ALA A 349 -13.56 -56.16 -49.73
CA ALA A 349 -14.56 -57.18 -49.43
C ALA A 349 -15.67 -57.22 -50.49
N ALA A 350 -16.11 -56.05 -50.99
CA ALA A 350 -17.09 -55.94 -52.06
C ALA A 350 -16.55 -56.45 -53.39
N ARG A 351 -15.26 -56.25 -53.69
CA ARG A 351 -14.58 -56.76 -54.89
C ARG A 351 -14.52 -58.29 -54.91
N ARG A 352 -14.21 -58.90 -53.76
CA ARG A 352 -14.12 -60.36 -53.60
C ARG A 352 -15.48 -61.04 -53.49
N LYS A 353 -16.59 -60.28 -53.39
CA LYS A 353 -17.93 -60.84 -53.31
C LYS A 353 -18.31 -61.48 -54.66
N PRO A 354 -18.50 -62.81 -54.72
CA PRO A 354 -18.89 -63.45 -55.97
C PRO A 354 -20.31 -63.05 -56.36
N ASP A 355 -20.53 -62.78 -57.65
CA ASP A 355 -21.86 -62.47 -58.20
C ASP A 355 -22.76 -63.70 -58.09
N LEU A 356 -23.90 -63.54 -57.40
CA LEU A 356 -24.90 -64.59 -57.22
C LEU A 356 -25.39 -65.13 -58.57
N GLY A 357 -25.57 -64.26 -59.57
CA GLY A 357 -26.01 -64.66 -60.90
C GLY A 357 -25.00 -65.58 -61.58
N ARG A 358 -23.72 -65.17 -61.62
CA ARG A 358 -22.64 -65.99 -62.17
C ARG A 358 -22.44 -67.29 -61.40
N LEU A 359 -22.53 -67.24 -60.07
CA LEU A 359 -22.34 -68.40 -59.20
C LEU A 359 -23.46 -69.44 -59.39
N LEU A 360 -24.72 -69.00 -59.57
CA LEU A 360 -25.82 -69.89 -59.92
C LEU A 360 -25.65 -70.51 -61.31
N VAL A 361 -25.16 -69.75 -62.30
CA VAL A 361 -24.89 -70.25 -63.66
C VAL A 361 -23.76 -71.29 -63.65
N PHE A 362 -22.62 -70.99 -63.02
CA PHE A 362 -21.51 -71.94 -62.91
C PHE A 362 -21.86 -73.14 -62.03
N GLY A 363 -22.66 -72.93 -60.99
CA GLY A 363 -23.22 -74.01 -60.18
C GLY A 363 -24.11 -74.94 -61.00
N ALA A 364 -25.01 -74.39 -61.82
CA ALA A 364 -25.86 -75.17 -62.72
C ALA A 364 -25.04 -75.92 -63.78
N LEU A 365 -24.00 -75.30 -64.35
CA LEU A 365 -23.08 -75.96 -65.28
C LEU A 365 -22.30 -77.09 -64.62
N ALA A 366 -21.84 -76.91 -63.38
CA ALA A 366 -21.18 -77.95 -62.61
C ALA A 366 -22.12 -79.13 -62.33
N VAL A 367 -23.36 -78.87 -61.88
CA VAL A 367 -24.39 -79.90 -61.70
C VAL A 367 -24.69 -80.62 -63.01
N ALA A 368 -24.79 -79.90 -64.14
CA ALA A 368 -24.97 -80.50 -65.45
C ALA A 368 -23.80 -81.43 -65.82
N GLY A 369 -22.55 -81.04 -65.52
CA GLY A 369 -21.39 -81.91 -65.67
C GLY A 369 -21.46 -83.18 -64.81
N PHE A 370 -21.89 -83.07 -63.55
CA PHE A 370 -22.14 -84.24 -62.69
C PHE A 370 -23.22 -85.16 -63.27
N VAL A 371 -24.28 -84.63 -63.87
CA VAL A 371 -25.32 -85.44 -64.51
C VAL A 371 -24.85 -86.08 -65.81
N SER A 372 -24.00 -85.41 -66.59
CA SER A 372 -23.49 -85.94 -67.86
C SER A 372 -22.43 -87.02 -67.70
N PHE A 373 -21.55 -86.92 -66.68
CA PHE A 373 -20.43 -87.84 -66.50
C PHE A 373 -20.54 -88.72 -65.24
N GLY A 374 -21.34 -88.31 -64.25
CA GLY A 374 -21.49 -89.01 -62.98
C GLY A 374 -22.18 -90.38 -63.05
N PRO A 375 -23.22 -90.60 -63.89
CA PRO A 375 -23.90 -91.89 -63.96
C PRO A 375 -22.96 -93.02 -64.39
N GLU A 376 -22.12 -92.79 -65.40
CA GLU A 376 -21.12 -93.77 -65.86
C GLU A 376 -20.09 -94.08 -64.77
N LEU A 377 -19.66 -93.05 -64.03
CA LEU A 377 -18.75 -93.18 -62.88
C LEU A 377 -19.38 -93.96 -61.70
N LEU A 378 -20.68 -93.77 -61.44
CA LEU A 378 -21.40 -94.49 -60.36
C LEU A 378 -21.63 -95.96 -60.71
N VAL A 379 -21.92 -96.27 -61.98
CA VAL A 379 -22.02 -97.65 -62.47
C VAL A 379 -20.65 -98.34 -62.38
N ALA A 380 -19.59 -97.69 -62.85
CA ALA A 380 -18.23 -98.21 -62.73
C ALA A 380 -17.80 -98.40 -61.25
N LEU A 381 -18.21 -97.49 -60.36
CA LEU A 381 -17.96 -97.62 -58.92
C LEU A 381 -18.72 -98.81 -58.31
N ALA A 382 -19.95 -99.08 -58.77
CA ALA A 382 -20.72 -100.25 -58.34
C ALA A 382 -20.06 -101.57 -58.78
N ASP A 383 -19.49 -101.60 -59.99
CA ASP A 383 -18.73 -102.75 -60.49
C ASP A 383 -17.46 -102.99 -59.66
N VAL A 384 -16.74 -101.93 -59.29
CA VAL A 384 -15.52 -102.03 -58.47
C VAL A 384 -15.82 -102.43 -57.02
N LEU A 385 -16.92 -101.94 -56.43
CA LEU A 385 -17.33 -102.27 -55.07
C LEU A 385 -18.02 -103.64 -54.94
N GLY A 386 -18.31 -104.30 -56.07
CA GLY A 386 -18.92 -105.64 -56.08
C GLY A 386 -20.34 -105.69 -55.49
N VAL A 387 -21.13 -104.64 -55.67
CA VAL A 387 -22.50 -104.54 -55.14
C VAL A 387 -23.42 -105.53 -55.87
N GLY A 388 -24.16 -106.36 -55.10
CA GLY A 388 -25.05 -107.39 -55.65
C GLY A 388 -26.42 -106.85 -56.06
N GLN A 389 -27.06 -107.51 -57.04
CA GLN A 389 -28.40 -107.11 -57.50
C GLN A 389 -29.45 -107.20 -56.38
N GLY A 390 -30.14 -106.09 -56.12
CA GLY A 390 -31.19 -105.99 -55.08
C GLY A 390 -30.74 -105.40 -53.74
N ASP A 391 -29.46 -105.06 -53.58
CA ASP A 391 -28.98 -104.30 -52.42
C ASP A 391 -29.47 -102.84 -52.47
N ALA A 392 -29.65 -102.22 -51.30
CA ALA A 392 -30.08 -100.81 -51.23
C ALA A 392 -29.12 -99.85 -51.97
N LEU A 393 -27.84 -100.23 -52.11
CA LEU A 393 -26.83 -99.47 -52.86
C LEU A 393 -26.92 -99.67 -54.37
N ASP A 394 -27.45 -100.80 -54.84
CA ASP A 394 -27.62 -101.10 -56.28
C ASP A 394 -28.65 -100.16 -56.91
N ALA A 395 -29.78 -99.95 -56.22
CA ALA A 395 -30.81 -99.00 -56.64
C ALA A 395 -30.28 -97.55 -56.76
N VAL A 396 -29.32 -97.16 -55.90
CA VAL A 396 -28.72 -95.82 -55.87
C VAL A 396 -27.64 -95.67 -56.94
N LEU A 397 -26.83 -96.70 -57.18
CA LEU A 397 -25.68 -96.62 -58.06
C LEU A 397 -25.97 -96.98 -59.53
N ARG A 398 -26.99 -97.82 -59.80
CA ARG A 398 -27.35 -98.26 -61.16
C ARG A 398 -28.73 -97.79 -61.61
N ASP A 399 -29.80 -98.14 -60.88
CA ASP A 399 -31.18 -97.85 -61.33
C ASP A 399 -31.53 -96.36 -61.30
N GLN A 400 -31.02 -95.65 -60.31
CA GLN A 400 -31.23 -94.21 -60.13
C GLN A 400 -29.97 -93.38 -60.37
N ALA A 401 -28.96 -93.94 -61.06
CA ALA A 401 -27.65 -93.30 -61.29
C ALA A 401 -27.72 -91.83 -61.77
N PRO A 402 -28.66 -91.43 -62.68
CA PRO A 402 -28.80 -90.02 -63.09
C PRO A 402 -29.29 -89.12 -61.96
N TRP A 403 -30.25 -89.60 -61.16
CA TRP A 403 -30.82 -88.85 -60.04
C TRP A 403 -29.87 -88.76 -58.86
N THR A 404 -29.09 -89.81 -58.61
CA THR A 404 -28.09 -89.83 -57.55
C THR A 404 -26.87 -89.00 -57.91
N ALA A 405 -26.43 -88.99 -59.19
CA ALA A 405 -25.43 -88.05 -59.69
C ALA A 405 -25.90 -86.58 -59.61
N PHE A 406 -27.17 -86.29 -59.94
CA PHE A 406 -27.77 -84.96 -59.75
C PHE A 406 -27.78 -84.54 -58.28
N GLY A 407 -28.19 -85.45 -57.37
CA GLY A 407 -28.21 -85.22 -55.94
C GLY A 407 -26.80 -84.96 -55.37
N LEU A 408 -25.81 -85.78 -55.73
CA LEU A 408 -24.41 -85.62 -55.34
C LEU A 408 -23.80 -84.33 -55.90
N GLY A 409 -24.03 -84.03 -57.17
CA GLY A 409 -23.57 -82.79 -57.80
C GLY A 409 -24.18 -81.55 -57.15
N THR A 410 -25.47 -81.60 -56.82
CA THR A 410 -26.16 -80.50 -56.11
C THR A 410 -25.61 -80.32 -54.70
N VAL A 411 -25.42 -81.41 -53.94
CA VAL A 411 -24.82 -81.36 -52.60
C VAL A 411 -23.38 -80.86 -52.65
N PHE A 412 -22.59 -81.28 -53.65
CA PHE A 412 -21.21 -80.82 -53.84
C PHE A 412 -21.15 -79.32 -54.17
N VAL A 413 -21.96 -78.85 -55.12
CA VAL A 413 -22.02 -77.45 -55.53
C VAL A 413 -22.52 -76.56 -54.40
N ILE A 414 -23.60 -76.96 -53.70
CA ILE A 414 -24.09 -76.23 -52.52
C ILE A 414 -23.06 -76.26 -51.39
N GLY A 415 -22.50 -77.43 -51.09
CA GLY A 415 -21.51 -77.63 -50.04
C GLY A 415 -20.21 -76.86 -50.25
N THR A 416 -19.83 -76.58 -51.49
CA THR A 416 -18.61 -75.81 -51.82
C THR A 416 -18.86 -74.32 -52.00
N LEU A 417 -19.97 -73.92 -52.64
CA LEU A 417 -20.24 -72.53 -52.98
C LEU A 417 -21.02 -71.77 -51.90
N ALA A 418 -22.00 -72.41 -51.24
CA ALA A 418 -22.80 -71.76 -50.20
C ALA A 418 -21.96 -71.25 -49.01
N PRO A 419 -21.01 -72.01 -48.43
CA PRO A 419 -20.18 -71.48 -47.36
C PRO A 419 -19.25 -70.36 -47.82
N ARG A 420 -18.72 -70.41 -49.05
CA ARG A 420 -17.91 -69.32 -49.63
C ARG A 420 -18.72 -68.04 -49.84
N PHE A 421 -19.93 -68.16 -50.40
CA PHE A 421 -20.84 -67.02 -50.58
C PHE A 421 -21.29 -66.44 -49.24
N ARG A 422 -21.68 -67.27 -48.27
CA ARG A 422 -22.05 -66.82 -46.92
C ARG A 422 -20.88 -66.11 -46.23
N LYS A 423 -19.66 -66.64 -46.33
CA LYS A 423 -18.45 -66.01 -45.78
C LYS A 423 -18.19 -64.63 -46.42
N ALA A 424 -18.33 -64.52 -47.73
CA ALA A 424 -18.16 -63.24 -48.44
C ALA A 424 -19.23 -62.21 -48.08
N VAL A 425 -20.51 -62.62 -48.02
CA VAL A 425 -21.62 -61.73 -47.59
C VAL A 425 -21.42 -61.25 -46.16
N ARG A 426 -21.04 -62.15 -45.25
CA ARG A 426 -20.74 -61.81 -43.86
C ARG A 426 -19.57 -60.83 -43.76
N ALA A 427 -18.49 -61.08 -44.50
CA ALA A 427 -17.34 -60.17 -44.52
C ALA A 427 -17.72 -58.77 -45.02
N VAL A 428 -18.51 -58.65 -46.10
CA VAL A 428 -18.99 -57.35 -46.61
C VAL A 428 -19.83 -56.62 -45.56
N ARG A 429 -20.72 -57.32 -44.86
CA ARG A 429 -21.53 -56.72 -43.79
C ARG A 429 -20.67 -56.29 -42.61
N GLU A 430 -19.78 -57.14 -42.12
CA GLU A 430 -18.86 -56.80 -41.03
C GLU A 430 -18.02 -55.57 -41.38
N ARG A 431 -17.47 -55.48 -42.60
CA ARG A 431 -16.71 -54.30 -43.05
C ARG A 431 -17.57 -53.07 -43.30
N PHE A 432 -18.82 -53.23 -43.72
CA PHE A 432 -19.78 -52.14 -43.81
C PHE A 432 -20.06 -51.52 -42.43
N HIS A 433 -20.29 -52.36 -41.42
CA HIS A 433 -20.44 -51.92 -40.03
C HIS A 433 -19.15 -51.25 -39.53
N ALA A 434 -17.97 -51.81 -39.84
CA ALA A 434 -16.68 -51.24 -39.44
C ALA A 434 -16.43 -49.86 -40.08
N MET A 435 -16.79 -49.66 -41.35
CA MET A 435 -16.65 -48.39 -42.06
C MET A 435 -17.47 -47.27 -41.40
N PHE A 436 -18.76 -47.51 -41.12
CA PHE A 436 -19.61 -46.53 -40.45
C PHE A 436 -19.20 -46.32 -38.98
N ALA A 437 -18.78 -47.37 -38.28
CA ALA A 437 -18.25 -47.24 -36.92
C ALA A 437 -16.96 -46.41 -36.89
N ALA A 438 -16.05 -46.59 -37.86
CA ALA A 438 -14.85 -45.78 -37.99
C ALA A 438 -15.19 -44.31 -38.26
N LEU A 439 -16.19 -44.05 -39.12
CA LEU A 439 -16.69 -42.71 -39.39
C LEU A 439 -17.28 -42.04 -38.13
N GLU A 440 -18.13 -42.74 -37.38
CA GLU A 440 -18.65 -42.24 -36.09
C GLU A 440 -17.54 -42.02 -35.06
N GLN A 441 -16.56 -42.91 -34.99
CA GLN A 441 -15.39 -42.80 -34.10
C GLN A 441 -14.51 -41.60 -34.43
N THR A 442 -14.40 -41.18 -35.70
CA THR A 442 -13.65 -39.96 -36.04
C THR A 442 -14.30 -38.70 -35.43
N VAL A 443 -15.62 -38.68 -35.28
CA VAL A 443 -16.36 -37.52 -34.73
C VAL A 443 -16.48 -37.58 -33.20
N VAL A 444 -16.91 -38.72 -32.64
CA VAL A 444 -17.31 -38.86 -31.22
C VAL A 444 -16.43 -39.86 -30.44
N GLY A 445 -15.42 -40.47 -31.06
CA GLY A 445 -14.56 -41.48 -30.43
C GLY A 445 -13.74 -40.97 -29.23
N ALA A 446 -13.13 -41.89 -28.48
CA ALA A 446 -12.40 -41.54 -27.26
C ALA A 446 -11.00 -40.94 -27.50
N ASN A 447 -10.24 -41.47 -28.47
CA ASN A 447 -8.85 -41.07 -28.73
C ASN A 447 -8.71 -40.61 -30.18
N GLY A 448 -8.14 -39.41 -30.38
CA GLY A 448 -7.85 -38.88 -31.73
C GLY A 448 -9.08 -38.42 -32.52
N SER A 449 -10.24 -38.31 -31.87
CA SER A 449 -11.48 -37.81 -32.46
C SER A 449 -11.56 -36.27 -32.44
N LEU A 450 -12.53 -35.72 -33.18
CA LEU A 450 -12.86 -34.29 -33.10
C LEU A 450 -13.25 -33.86 -31.68
N LEU A 451 -14.02 -34.69 -30.98
CA LEU A 451 -14.42 -34.47 -29.58
C LEU A 451 -13.20 -34.38 -28.67
N ASP A 452 -12.28 -35.34 -28.74
CA ASP A 452 -11.10 -35.38 -27.89
C ASP A 452 -10.18 -34.18 -28.16
N TYR A 453 -10.02 -33.79 -29.42
CA TYR A 453 -9.26 -32.62 -29.82
C TYR A 453 -9.84 -31.31 -29.25
N PHE A 454 -11.13 -31.04 -29.47
CA PHE A 454 -11.76 -29.80 -29.01
C PHE A 454 -11.90 -29.77 -27.48
N ARG A 455 -12.20 -30.91 -26.84
CA ARG A 455 -12.23 -31.04 -25.38
C ARG A 455 -10.89 -30.70 -24.77
N SER A 456 -9.81 -31.29 -25.28
CA SER A 456 -8.44 -31.05 -24.78
C SER A 456 -8.03 -29.59 -24.96
N ARG A 457 -8.37 -28.96 -26.10
CA ARG A 457 -8.11 -27.54 -26.32
C ARG A 457 -8.94 -26.63 -25.42
N LEU A 458 -10.20 -26.96 -25.17
CA LEU A 458 -11.06 -26.16 -24.30
C LEU A 458 -10.56 -26.25 -22.86
N ARG A 459 -10.21 -27.46 -22.41
CA ARG A 459 -9.60 -27.70 -21.10
C ARG A 459 -8.29 -26.93 -20.95
N LEU A 460 -7.41 -26.97 -21.96
CA LEU A 460 -6.18 -26.18 -21.97
C LEU A 460 -6.46 -24.68 -21.89
N ALA A 461 -7.41 -24.17 -22.69
CA ALA A 461 -7.76 -22.75 -22.69
C ALA A 461 -8.32 -22.28 -21.34
N ARG A 462 -9.15 -23.09 -20.67
CA ARG A 462 -9.65 -22.85 -19.31
C ARG A 462 -8.51 -22.81 -18.30
N GLN A 463 -7.59 -23.78 -18.35
CA GLN A 463 -6.46 -23.82 -17.41
C GLN A 463 -5.48 -22.66 -17.63
N VAL A 464 -5.24 -22.25 -18.87
CA VAL A 464 -4.46 -21.04 -19.16
C VAL A 464 -5.14 -19.80 -18.56
N ALA A 465 -6.45 -19.65 -18.75
CA ALA A 465 -7.21 -18.53 -18.18
C ALA A 465 -7.18 -18.53 -16.63
N ARG A 466 -7.28 -19.71 -16.01
CA ARG A 466 -7.16 -19.88 -14.55
C ARG A 466 -5.78 -19.47 -14.05
N VAL A 467 -4.70 -19.87 -14.73
CA VAL A 467 -3.33 -19.46 -14.40
C VAL A 467 -3.18 -17.93 -14.53
N GLU A 468 -3.67 -17.33 -15.62
CA GLU A 468 -3.64 -15.87 -15.80
C GLU A 468 -4.41 -15.13 -14.69
N ALA A 469 -5.58 -15.64 -14.30
CA ALA A 469 -6.38 -15.10 -13.21
C ALA A 469 -5.66 -15.20 -11.85
N LEU A 470 -5.08 -16.35 -11.53
CA LEU A 470 -4.32 -16.56 -10.29
C LEU A 470 -3.05 -15.71 -10.24
N LEU A 471 -2.37 -15.50 -11.36
CA LEU A 471 -1.22 -14.58 -11.44
C LEU A 471 -1.62 -13.13 -11.15
N ALA A 472 -2.75 -12.67 -11.70
CA ALA A 472 -3.28 -11.33 -11.43
C ALA A 472 -3.70 -11.16 -9.96
N LEU A 473 -4.31 -12.20 -9.38
CA LEU A 473 -4.64 -12.24 -7.95
C LEU A 473 -3.38 -12.18 -7.08
N GLN A 474 -2.37 -13.01 -7.39
CA GLN A 474 -1.08 -13.03 -6.70
C GLN A 474 -0.40 -11.65 -6.74
N ALA A 475 -0.37 -11.00 -7.89
CA ALA A 475 0.23 -9.68 -8.03
C ALA A 475 -0.47 -8.63 -7.15
N THR A 476 -1.80 -8.70 -7.07
CA THR A 476 -2.58 -7.77 -6.24
C THR A 476 -2.36 -8.02 -4.75
N VAL A 477 -2.41 -9.28 -4.31
CA VAL A 477 -2.19 -9.65 -2.90
C VAL A 477 -0.76 -9.31 -2.45
N ARG A 478 0.25 -9.53 -3.31
CA ARG A 478 1.63 -9.11 -3.03
C ARG A 478 1.78 -7.61 -2.90
N ARG A 479 1.10 -6.83 -3.75
CA ARG A 479 1.09 -5.36 -3.64
C ARG A 479 0.48 -4.90 -2.31
N ASP A 480 -0.62 -5.50 -1.86
CA ASP A 480 -1.21 -5.20 -0.55
C ASP A 480 -0.26 -5.62 0.59
N ALA A 481 0.44 -6.74 0.48
CA ALA A 481 1.44 -7.18 1.45
C ALA A 481 2.61 -6.19 1.56
N GLU A 482 3.13 -5.72 0.42
CA GLU A 482 4.17 -4.69 0.35
C GLU A 482 3.70 -3.38 0.98
N ARG A 483 2.45 -2.98 0.73
CA ARG A 483 1.86 -1.76 1.33
C ARG A 483 1.74 -1.87 2.85
N LEU A 484 1.31 -3.01 3.38
CA LEU A 484 1.27 -3.25 4.82
C LEU A 484 2.66 -3.25 5.45
N ALA A 485 3.66 -3.81 4.76
CA ALA A 485 5.06 -3.75 5.21
C ALA A 485 5.61 -2.31 5.20
N LEU A 486 5.25 -1.50 4.19
CA LEU A 486 5.61 -0.08 4.15
C LEU A 486 4.94 0.71 5.27
N LEU A 487 3.70 0.36 5.64
CA LEU A 487 2.98 0.95 6.76
C LEU A 487 3.69 0.67 8.09
N ASP A 488 4.10 -0.58 8.36
CA ASP A 488 4.88 -0.93 9.57
C ASP A 488 6.22 -0.15 9.61
N ARG A 489 6.92 -0.04 8.48
CA ARG A 489 8.16 0.75 8.39
C ARG A 489 7.91 2.24 8.62
N ALA A 490 6.85 2.80 8.05
CA ALA A 490 6.48 4.20 8.24
C ALA A 490 6.13 4.48 9.70
N ALA A 491 5.38 3.59 10.36
CA ALA A 491 5.08 3.71 11.78
C ALA A 491 6.36 3.71 12.64
N ARG A 492 7.30 2.78 12.38
CA ARG A 492 8.59 2.73 13.08
C ARG A 492 9.43 3.99 12.85
N ARG A 493 9.45 4.52 11.62
CA ARG A 493 10.17 5.74 11.28
C ARG A 493 9.58 6.96 11.98
N ALA A 494 8.27 7.16 11.87
CA ALA A 494 7.56 8.24 12.57
C ALA A 494 7.76 8.14 14.09
N ARG A 495 7.77 6.93 14.65
CA ARG A 495 8.07 6.69 16.07
C ARG A 495 9.48 7.15 16.44
N ALA A 496 10.48 6.83 15.62
CA ALA A 496 11.86 7.27 15.86
C ALA A 496 11.98 8.81 15.78
N ASP A 497 11.39 9.41 14.73
CA ASP A 497 11.42 10.86 14.52
C ASP A 497 10.76 11.62 15.69
N LEU A 498 9.62 11.13 16.20
CA LEU A 498 8.93 11.71 17.36
C LEU A 498 9.69 11.50 18.67
N LYS A 499 10.37 10.36 18.87
CA LYS A 499 11.25 10.15 20.03
C LYS A 499 12.43 11.11 20.01
N ASP A 500 13.04 11.34 18.86
CA ASP A 500 14.12 12.31 18.71
C ASP A 500 13.65 13.75 18.92
N GLU A 501 12.42 14.08 18.48
CA GLU A 501 11.81 15.37 18.80
C GLU A 501 11.59 15.54 20.31
N LEU A 502 11.06 14.54 21.00
CA LEU A 502 10.88 14.60 22.46
C LEU A 502 12.22 14.80 23.18
N ARG A 503 13.29 14.12 22.76
CA ARG A 503 14.64 14.33 23.28
C ARG A 503 15.12 15.77 23.08
N ARG A 504 14.91 16.35 21.88
CA ARG A 504 15.25 17.75 21.59
C ARG A 504 14.43 18.75 22.40
N LEU A 505 13.23 18.38 22.85
CA LEU A 505 12.42 19.18 23.76
C LEU A 505 12.86 19.04 25.23
N GLY A 506 13.82 18.18 25.54
CA GLY A 506 14.34 17.97 26.90
C GLY A 506 13.71 16.79 27.65
N VAL A 507 13.03 15.86 26.96
CA VAL A 507 12.51 14.63 27.58
C VAL A 507 13.61 13.58 27.69
N VAL A 508 13.94 13.15 28.90
CA VAL A 508 14.94 12.12 29.20
C VAL A 508 14.26 10.99 29.98
N ASP A 509 14.38 9.74 29.55
CA ASP A 509 13.77 8.58 30.23
C ASP A 509 12.28 8.76 30.63
N ASP A 510 11.47 9.30 29.69
CA ASP A 510 10.04 9.65 29.90
C ASP A 510 9.78 10.73 30.98
N ASP A 511 10.79 11.48 31.41
CA ASP A 511 10.65 12.68 32.24
C ASP A 511 10.45 13.96 31.40
N PRO A 512 9.27 14.60 31.43
CA PRO A 512 8.99 15.80 30.67
C PRO A 512 9.49 17.09 31.36
N SER A 513 10.18 17.01 32.50
CA SER A 513 10.66 18.18 33.24
C SER A 513 11.49 19.15 32.38
N GLY A 514 12.29 18.65 31.44
CA GLY A 514 13.08 19.49 30.52
C GLY A 514 12.23 20.31 29.54
N VAL A 515 10.99 19.89 29.23
CA VAL A 515 10.05 20.63 28.36
C VAL A 515 9.70 21.99 28.95
N LEU A 516 9.67 22.09 30.29
CA LEU A 516 9.31 23.30 31.01
C LEU A 516 10.41 24.36 31.02
N GLY A 517 11.67 24.00 30.71
CA GLY A 517 12.73 24.99 30.50
C GLY A 517 13.92 24.93 31.46
N ALA A 518 14.38 23.74 31.85
CA ALA A 518 15.67 23.58 32.54
C ALA A 518 16.86 23.44 31.56
N GLY A 519 16.81 24.11 30.41
CA GLY A 519 17.83 24.03 29.35
C GLY A 519 18.86 25.15 29.40
N ASP A 520 19.83 25.12 28.48
CA ASP A 520 21.03 26.00 28.37
C ASP A 520 20.78 27.53 28.33
N GLU A 521 19.53 28.00 28.46
CA GLU A 521 19.15 29.43 28.46
C GLU A 521 19.22 30.00 29.89
N SER A 522 20.29 30.72 30.25
CA SER A 522 20.53 31.21 31.63
C SER A 522 19.56 32.29 32.13
N LEU A 523 18.76 32.90 31.24
CA LEU A 523 17.87 34.04 31.54
C LEU A 523 16.37 33.75 31.26
N VAL A 524 16.03 32.49 31.00
CA VAL A 524 14.65 32.01 30.90
C VAL A 524 14.45 30.92 31.94
N GLU A 525 13.49 31.12 32.84
CA GLU A 525 13.19 30.15 33.88
C GLU A 525 11.80 29.54 33.70
N PRO A 526 11.59 28.28 34.10
CA PRO A 526 10.25 27.72 34.15
C PRO A 526 9.44 28.42 35.25
N LEU A 527 8.21 28.82 34.92
CA LEU A 527 7.24 29.31 35.92
C LEU A 527 6.81 28.25 36.93
N VAL A 528 7.07 26.98 36.64
CA VAL A 528 6.73 25.83 37.48
C VAL A 528 8.02 25.17 37.98
N GLY A 529 8.02 24.73 39.22
CA GLY A 529 9.13 23.97 39.81
C GLY A 529 9.28 22.55 39.22
N PRO A 530 10.21 21.74 39.77
CA PRO A 530 10.48 20.38 39.29
C PRO A 530 9.26 19.45 39.35
N GLU A 531 8.31 19.68 40.26
CA GLU A 531 7.02 18.97 40.34
C GLU A 531 6.16 19.15 39.08
N GLY A 532 6.44 20.16 38.25
CA GLY A 532 5.74 20.39 36.98
C GLY A 532 5.84 19.22 36.02
N GLY A 533 6.96 18.48 36.00
CA GLY A 533 7.13 17.30 35.16
C GLY A 533 6.15 16.18 35.52
N ASP A 534 5.99 15.89 36.81
CA ASP A 534 5.04 14.88 37.29
C ASP A 534 3.60 15.29 37.02
N ARG A 535 3.26 16.58 37.17
CA ARG A 535 1.94 17.11 36.81
C ARG A 535 1.68 16.96 35.31
N LEU A 536 2.64 17.30 34.45
CA LEU A 536 2.52 17.09 33.00
C LEU A 536 2.29 15.63 32.64
N ARG A 537 2.96 14.70 33.32
CA ARG A 537 2.77 13.25 33.13
C ARG A 537 1.37 12.81 33.56
N ALA A 538 0.85 13.37 34.66
CA ALA A 538 -0.48 13.06 35.17
C ALA A 538 -1.62 13.54 34.27
N LEU A 539 -1.41 14.56 33.42
CA LEU A 539 -2.40 15.07 32.47
C LEU A 539 -2.76 14.09 31.36
N LEU A 540 -1.90 13.09 31.10
CA LEU A 540 -2.16 12.02 30.13
C LEU A 540 -2.17 10.67 30.86
N PRO A 541 -3.27 10.34 31.58
CA PRO A 541 -3.31 9.13 32.39
C PRO A 541 -3.23 7.88 31.51
N SER A 542 -2.57 6.84 32.05
CA SER A 542 -2.38 5.56 31.35
C SER A 542 -3.69 4.78 31.19
N SER A 543 -4.68 4.99 32.07
CA SER A 543 -6.00 4.37 32.01
C SER A 543 -6.77 4.73 30.73
N GLU A 544 -6.59 5.95 30.21
CA GLU A 544 -7.27 6.45 29.02
C GLU A 544 -6.50 6.20 27.72
N ARG A 545 -5.26 5.68 27.82
CA ARG A 545 -4.39 5.43 26.66
C ARG A 545 -5.08 4.62 25.57
N ARG A 546 -5.79 3.54 25.93
CA ARG A 546 -6.45 2.68 24.95
C ARG A 546 -7.54 3.44 24.18
N THR A 547 -8.34 4.23 24.87
CA THR A 547 -9.40 5.05 24.25
C THR A 547 -8.80 6.07 23.29
N ARG A 548 -7.79 6.85 23.73
CA ARG A 548 -7.07 7.80 22.87
C ARG A 548 -6.52 7.14 21.60
N VAL A 549 -5.94 5.94 21.74
CA VAL A 549 -5.38 5.22 20.59
C VAL A 549 -6.47 4.84 19.59
N LEU A 550 -7.60 4.30 20.05
CA LEU A 550 -8.71 3.92 19.17
C LEU A 550 -9.33 5.13 18.49
N ASP A 551 -9.54 6.22 19.22
CA ASP A 551 -10.15 7.45 18.69
C ASP A 551 -9.24 8.09 17.63
N VAL A 552 -7.93 8.25 17.90
CA VAL A 552 -6.97 8.80 16.92
C VAL A 552 -6.90 7.93 15.67
N LEU A 553 -6.88 6.59 15.81
CA LEU A 553 -6.92 5.69 14.65
C LEU A 553 -8.24 5.82 13.87
N GLY A 554 -9.36 6.02 14.57
CA GLY A 554 -10.66 6.35 14.00
C GLY A 554 -10.63 7.64 13.18
N THR A 555 -10.12 8.73 13.75
CA THR A 555 -9.94 10.03 13.09
C THR A 555 -9.04 9.93 11.85
N LEU A 556 -7.96 9.17 11.92
CA LEU A 556 -7.10 8.92 10.75
C LEU A 556 -7.85 8.15 9.66
N ALA A 557 -8.68 7.17 10.04
CA ALA A 557 -9.47 6.38 9.10
C ALA A 557 -10.50 7.25 8.35
N THR A 558 -11.23 8.09 9.09
CA THR A 558 -12.38 8.85 8.59
C THR A 558 -12.00 10.22 8.05
N GLU A 559 -11.42 11.09 8.87
CA GLU A 559 -11.16 12.50 8.53
C GLU A 559 -9.96 12.67 7.60
N SER A 560 -8.92 11.86 7.79
CA SER A 560 -7.77 11.85 6.87
C SER A 560 -8.00 10.96 5.64
N GLY A 561 -9.12 10.21 5.60
CA GLY A 561 -9.51 9.38 4.47
C GLY A 561 -8.64 8.14 4.25
N PHE A 562 -7.83 7.74 5.23
CA PHE A 562 -6.93 6.59 5.06
C PHE A 562 -7.68 5.27 4.89
N ALA A 563 -8.93 5.17 5.36
CA ALA A 563 -9.78 4.01 5.09
C ALA A 563 -9.93 3.71 3.59
N GLN A 564 -9.88 4.73 2.74
CA GLN A 564 -10.03 4.60 1.28
C GLN A 564 -8.69 4.68 0.54
N ARG A 565 -7.73 5.46 1.07
CA ARG A 565 -6.49 5.83 0.37
C ARG A 565 -5.25 5.05 0.77
N TRP A 566 -5.30 4.16 1.77
CA TRP A 566 -4.09 3.52 2.31
C TRP A 566 -3.26 2.73 1.27
N ARG A 567 -3.88 2.28 0.16
CA ARG A 567 -3.18 1.63 -0.96
C ARG A 567 -2.41 2.59 -1.87
N GLU A 568 -2.78 3.86 -1.86
CA GLU A 568 -2.15 4.95 -2.62
C GLU A 568 -1.12 5.67 -1.75
N GLU A 569 -1.49 5.99 -0.51
CA GLU A 569 -0.71 6.77 0.45
C GLU A 569 -0.57 6.04 1.79
N VAL A 570 0.65 6.01 2.34
CA VAL A 570 0.94 5.27 3.56
C VAL A 570 0.55 6.12 4.80
N PRO A 571 -0.39 5.67 5.65
CA PRO A 571 -1.01 6.49 6.71
C PRO A 571 -0.04 7.20 7.65
N PHE A 572 1.05 6.54 8.04
CA PHE A 572 2.00 7.07 9.03
C PHE A 572 3.16 7.88 8.43
N THR A 573 3.17 8.12 7.11
CA THR A 573 4.19 8.98 6.50
C THR A 573 3.91 10.48 6.69
N ASP A 574 2.64 10.88 6.82
CA ASP A 574 2.27 12.27 7.12
C ASP A 574 2.18 12.50 8.63
N VAL A 575 3.32 12.87 9.23
CA VAL A 575 3.39 13.21 10.67
C VAL A 575 2.50 14.42 11.00
N ALA A 576 2.22 15.32 10.05
CA ALA A 576 1.33 16.45 10.28
C ALA A 576 -0.14 16.00 10.39
N ALA A 577 -0.58 15.04 9.57
CA ALA A 577 -1.90 14.42 9.72
C ALA A 577 -2.05 13.71 11.07
N LEU A 578 -1.04 12.93 11.47
CA LEU A 578 -1.01 12.28 12.78
C LEU A 578 -1.13 13.32 13.92
N ARG A 579 -0.36 14.40 13.88
CA ARG A 579 -0.43 15.47 14.88
C ARG A 579 -1.79 16.16 14.93
N ARG A 580 -2.41 16.42 13.78
CA ARG A 580 -3.78 16.99 13.72
C ARG A 580 -4.76 16.07 14.43
N ALA A 581 -4.75 14.77 14.11
CA ALA A 581 -5.62 13.78 14.75
C ALA A 581 -5.39 13.67 16.28
N THR A 582 -4.17 13.93 16.77
CA THR A 582 -3.87 13.91 18.21
C THR A 582 -4.19 15.20 18.97
N THR A 583 -4.57 16.28 18.27
CA THR A 583 -4.65 17.62 18.90
C THR A 583 -5.71 17.68 20.00
N GLU A 584 -6.87 17.06 19.80
CA GLU A 584 -7.95 17.03 20.79
C GLU A 584 -7.52 16.28 22.06
N HIS A 585 -6.93 15.10 21.92
CA HIS A 585 -6.44 14.31 23.06
C HIS A 585 -5.19 14.91 23.73
N ALA A 586 -4.46 15.78 23.04
CA ALA A 586 -3.35 16.54 23.61
C ALA A 586 -3.80 17.84 24.30
N ALA A 587 -5.08 18.23 24.21
CA ALA A 587 -5.61 19.46 24.79
C ALA A 587 -5.30 19.62 26.30
N PRO A 588 -5.38 18.58 27.15
CA PRO A 588 -5.04 18.71 28.57
C PRO A 588 -3.62 19.23 28.83
N VAL A 589 -2.67 18.90 27.94
CA VAL A 589 -1.27 19.35 28.01
C VAL A 589 -1.09 20.72 27.35
N ILE A 590 -1.78 20.98 26.24
CA ILE A 590 -1.69 22.24 25.49
C ILE A 590 -2.24 23.40 26.33
N GLU A 591 -3.41 23.18 26.94
CA GLU A 591 -4.18 24.15 27.69
C GLU A 591 -3.86 24.12 29.19
N TRP A 592 -2.86 23.32 29.60
CA TRP A 592 -2.50 23.16 31.00
C TRP A 592 -2.23 24.51 31.67
N ASP A 593 -3.02 24.82 32.69
CA ASP A 593 -2.83 25.99 33.53
C ASP A 593 -2.36 25.55 34.92
N PRO A 594 -1.10 25.82 35.31
CA PRO A 594 -0.60 25.46 36.62
C PRO A 594 -1.22 26.28 37.75
N THR A 595 -1.96 27.36 37.44
CA THR A 595 -2.62 28.25 38.40
C THR A 595 -4.10 27.96 38.62
N ALA A 596 -4.66 26.96 37.91
CA ALA A 596 -6.07 26.62 38.00
C ALA A 596 -6.51 26.13 39.40
N THR A 597 -5.59 25.56 40.19
CA THR A 597 -5.84 25.13 41.58
C THR A 597 -5.20 26.10 42.57
N PRO A 598 -5.77 26.30 43.78
CA PRO A 598 -5.17 27.17 44.80
C PRO A 598 -3.74 26.75 45.17
N GLU A 599 -3.51 25.46 45.38
CA GLU A 599 -2.17 24.91 45.68
C GLU A 599 -1.18 25.12 44.52
N GLY A 600 -1.66 25.03 43.28
CA GLY A 600 -0.88 25.32 42.09
C GLY A 600 -0.52 26.80 41.97
N ALA A 601 -1.48 27.69 42.17
CA ALA A 601 -1.26 29.13 42.18
C ALA A 601 -0.25 29.54 43.26
N ASP A 602 -0.33 28.97 44.46
CA ASP A 602 0.64 29.21 45.54
C ASP A 602 2.04 28.68 45.19
N ALA A 603 2.14 27.51 44.56
CA ALA A 603 3.41 26.94 44.13
C ALA A 603 4.07 27.79 43.02
N VAL A 604 3.30 28.21 42.02
CA VAL A 604 3.77 29.12 40.96
C VAL A 604 4.16 30.48 41.55
N ALA A 605 3.38 31.01 42.49
CA ALA A 605 3.72 32.26 43.17
C ALA A 605 5.04 32.18 43.94
N ARG A 606 5.30 31.08 44.67
CA ARG A 606 6.58 30.83 45.33
C ARG A 606 7.74 30.70 44.33
N GLN A 607 7.50 30.06 43.18
CA GLN A 607 8.49 29.94 42.12
C GLN A 607 8.83 31.31 41.51
N ILE A 608 7.82 32.11 41.19
CA ILE A 608 8.00 33.50 40.70
C ILE A 608 8.73 34.34 41.75
N ALA A 609 8.36 34.25 43.04
CA ALA A 609 9.05 34.98 44.10
C ALA A 609 10.52 34.55 44.22
N THR A 610 10.82 33.26 44.02
CA THR A 610 12.20 32.74 44.01
C THR A 610 12.98 33.24 42.80
N PHE A 611 12.38 33.22 41.62
CA PHE A 611 12.90 33.83 40.40
C PHE A 611 13.23 35.31 40.62
N VAL A 612 12.26 36.12 41.06
CA VAL A 612 12.43 37.55 41.33
C VAL A 612 13.55 37.81 42.34
N ARG A 613 13.63 37.04 43.42
CA ARG A 613 14.72 37.17 44.42
C ARG A 613 16.08 36.86 43.82
N ARG A 614 16.19 35.78 43.04
CA ARG A 614 17.45 35.38 42.38
C ARG A 614 17.89 36.44 41.39
N GLN A 615 16.98 36.91 40.54
CA GLN A 615 17.27 37.94 39.55
C GLN A 615 17.56 39.30 40.20
N ALA A 616 16.93 39.63 41.32
CA ALA A 616 17.25 40.83 42.10
C ALA A 616 18.67 40.82 42.67
N ARG A 617 19.21 39.63 43.02
CA ARG A 617 20.61 39.47 43.45
C ARG A 617 21.59 39.49 42.26
N SER A 618 21.19 38.93 41.12
CA SER A 618 22.06 38.74 39.96
C SER A 618 22.09 39.96 39.03
N LEU A 619 20.94 40.34 38.47
CA LEU A 619 20.84 41.41 37.47
C LEU A 619 21.02 42.81 38.06
N GLY A 620 20.72 42.97 39.34
CA GLY A 620 20.97 44.20 40.08
C GLY A 620 22.45 44.55 40.29
N VAL A 621 23.33 43.56 40.13
CA VAL A 621 24.80 43.68 40.20
C VAL A 621 25.40 43.64 38.79
N ALA A 622 24.75 42.96 37.84
CA ALA A 622 25.22 42.83 36.46
C ALA A 622 25.17 44.15 35.64
N LEU A 623 24.29 45.10 35.98
CA LEU A 623 24.25 46.42 35.34
C LEU A 623 25.17 47.41 36.06
N GLY A 624 26.45 47.43 35.67
CA GLY A 624 27.52 48.25 36.25
C GLY A 624 27.41 49.78 36.06
N TYR A 625 26.21 50.34 35.81
CA TYR A 625 26.04 51.79 35.67
C TYR A 625 26.19 52.56 36.99
N ARG A 626 26.06 51.88 38.14
CA ARG A 626 26.17 52.53 39.47
C ARG A 626 27.57 53.06 39.80
N ALA A 627 28.63 52.46 39.27
CA ALA A 627 30.00 52.95 39.49
C ALA A 627 30.28 54.28 38.75
N HIS A 628 29.44 54.66 37.78
CA HIS A 628 29.61 55.85 36.94
C HIS A 628 28.52 56.92 37.13
N GLU A 629 27.53 56.71 38.00
CA GLU A 629 26.54 57.74 38.39
C GLU A 629 27.21 59.04 38.87
N ALA A 630 28.41 58.94 39.49
CA ALA A 630 29.19 60.10 39.92
C ALA A 630 29.74 60.97 38.77
N ARG A 631 29.78 60.44 37.54
CA ARG A 631 30.20 61.16 36.32
C ARG A 631 29.01 61.80 35.58
N ASP A 632 27.79 61.45 35.97
CA ASP A 632 26.58 62.00 35.40
C ASP A 632 26.13 63.23 36.21
N THR A 633 26.32 64.43 35.64
CA THR A 633 26.00 65.70 36.30
C THR A 633 24.52 66.07 36.29
N THR A 634 23.74 65.46 35.39
CA THR A 634 22.31 65.70 35.17
C THR A 634 21.46 64.67 35.92
N GLY A 635 21.99 63.45 36.05
CA GLY A 635 21.48 62.41 36.94
C GLY A 635 20.56 61.42 36.23
N VAL A 636 20.68 60.14 36.60
CA VAL A 636 20.00 59.04 35.90
C VAL A 636 18.53 58.92 36.30
N SER A 637 17.62 58.93 35.31
CA SER A 637 16.22 58.57 35.52
C SER A 637 16.07 57.06 35.71
N THR A 638 15.48 56.67 36.84
CA THR A 638 15.06 55.28 37.00
C THR A 638 13.64 55.04 36.52
N PHE A 639 13.47 54.13 35.56
CA PHE A 639 12.16 53.71 35.06
C PHE A 639 11.66 52.44 35.72
N ALA A 640 12.55 51.49 36.01
CA ALA A 640 12.29 50.27 36.78
C ALA A 640 13.49 49.93 37.68
N ARG A 641 13.27 49.80 38.99
CA ARG A 641 14.34 49.59 40.01
C ARG A 641 14.61 48.11 40.30
N GLY A 642 14.19 47.24 39.39
CA GLY A 642 14.04 45.81 39.66
C GLY A 642 12.58 45.48 39.93
N ASP A 643 11.71 45.92 39.04
CA ASP A 643 10.27 45.75 39.14
C ASP A 643 9.88 44.38 38.59
N ALA A 644 8.96 43.71 39.28
CA ALA A 644 8.44 42.42 38.85
C ALA A 644 7.07 42.62 38.17
N VAL A 645 6.93 42.17 36.92
CA VAL A 645 5.64 42.17 36.21
C VAL A 645 5.16 40.73 36.14
N VAL A 646 4.08 40.41 36.84
CA VAL A 646 3.61 39.02 37.03
C VAL A 646 2.17 38.86 36.55
N PRO A 647 1.71 37.64 36.25
CA PRO A 647 0.32 37.40 35.85
C PRO A 647 -0.68 38.01 36.84
N ARG A 648 -1.74 38.67 36.34
CA ARG A 648 -2.71 39.40 37.20
C ARG A 648 -3.25 38.56 38.36
N ALA A 649 -3.53 37.28 38.11
CA ALA A 649 -4.06 36.35 39.11
C ALA A 649 -3.07 36.07 40.27
N LEU A 650 -1.78 36.29 40.06
CA LEU A 650 -0.71 35.93 40.99
C LEU A 650 -0.08 37.13 41.71
N VAL A 651 -0.55 38.36 41.47
CA VAL A 651 0.03 39.58 42.05
C VAL A 651 0.06 39.53 43.59
N GLU A 652 -1.09 39.28 44.22
CA GLU A 652 -1.19 39.22 45.68
C GLU A 652 -0.46 38.01 46.30
N PRO A 653 -0.59 36.78 45.75
CA PRO A 653 0.22 35.64 46.18
C PRO A 653 1.73 35.88 46.10
N VAL A 654 2.22 36.46 45.01
CA VAL A 654 3.66 36.76 44.83
C VAL A 654 4.12 37.84 45.79
N ARG A 655 3.34 38.91 45.99
CA ARG A 655 3.64 39.96 46.99
C ARG A 655 3.77 39.37 48.38
N ARG A 656 2.84 38.48 48.78
CA ARG A 656 2.88 37.79 50.07
C ARG A 656 4.14 36.92 50.20
N ALA A 657 4.44 36.09 49.20
CA ALA A 657 5.63 35.23 49.20
C ALA A 657 6.95 36.03 49.26
N LEU A 658 7.03 37.19 48.59
CA LEU A 658 8.19 38.08 48.67
C LEU A 658 8.33 38.76 50.03
N ALA A 659 7.23 39.02 50.74
CA ALA A 659 7.21 39.63 52.06
C ALA A 659 7.58 38.65 53.18
N GLU A 660 7.13 37.39 53.08
CA GLU A 660 7.37 36.34 54.09
C GLU A 660 8.84 35.95 54.20
N ASP A 661 9.53 35.80 53.06
CA ASP A 661 10.90 35.29 53.05
C ASP A 661 11.99 36.39 52.94
N GLY A 662 11.60 37.67 52.80
CA GLY A 662 12.50 38.81 52.66
C GLY A 662 13.32 38.84 51.37
N ALA A 663 13.21 39.92 50.60
CA ALA A 663 14.15 40.20 49.50
C ALA A 663 15.50 40.63 50.09
N ALA A 664 16.40 39.68 50.33
CA ALA A 664 17.74 39.86 50.91
C ALA A 664 18.42 41.19 50.50
N GLY A 665 18.36 42.20 51.38
CA GLY A 665 19.06 43.47 51.24
C GLY A 665 18.42 44.57 50.38
N ARG A 666 17.25 44.35 49.74
CA ARG A 666 16.53 45.41 49.00
C ARG A 666 15.24 45.82 49.72
N ALA A 667 15.02 47.13 49.84
CA ALA A 667 13.75 47.69 50.29
C ALA A 667 12.67 47.42 49.22
N VAL A 668 11.78 46.46 49.49
CA VAL A 668 10.49 46.18 48.81
C VAL A 668 10.55 46.16 47.27
N VAL A 669 10.48 44.97 46.66
CA VAL A 669 10.31 44.83 45.21
C VAL A 669 8.89 45.21 44.82
N THR A 670 8.74 46.17 43.90
CA THR A 670 7.44 46.55 43.35
C THR A 670 6.93 45.46 42.41
N VAL A 671 5.70 44.99 42.64
CA VAL A 671 5.05 43.96 41.82
C VAL A 671 3.87 44.58 41.06
N HIS A 672 3.90 44.49 39.73
CA HIS A 672 2.89 45.01 38.82
C HIS A 672 2.06 43.89 38.18
N ALA A 673 0.82 44.22 37.83
CA ALA A 673 -0.11 43.30 37.20
C ALA A 673 0.10 43.24 35.68
N GLY A 674 0.86 42.23 35.22
CA GLY A 674 1.11 41.94 33.81
C GLY A 674 -0.14 41.39 33.09
N PRO A 675 -0.35 41.71 31.81
CA PRO A 675 -1.49 41.22 31.04
C PRO A 675 -1.31 39.77 30.54
N GLU A 676 -0.09 39.24 30.52
CA GLU A 676 0.18 37.86 30.09
C GLU A 676 -0.04 36.86 31.24
N PRO A 677 -0.80 35.78 31.03
CA PRO A 677 -1.01 34.73 32.05
C PRO A 677 0.19 33.78 32.17
N ASP A 678 1.00 33.64 31.12
CA ASP A 678 2.01 32.60 30.99
C ASP A 678 3.44 33.10 31.21
N ARG A 679 3.61 34.36 31.62
CA ARG A 679 4.93 35.01 31.73
C ARG A 679 5.02 35.92 32.93
N ALA A 680 6.18 35.90 33.57
CA ALA A 680 6.59 36.87 34.56
C ALA A 680 7.93 37.49 34.13
N TYR A 681 8.07 38.79 34.32
CA TYR A 681 9.28 39.53 33.98
C TYR A 681 9.91 40.11 35.23
N TYR A 682 11.24 40.12 35.25
CA TYR A 682 12.02 40.93 36.16
C TYR A 682 12.80 41.96 35.34
N LEU A 683 12.51 43.24 35.57
CA LEU A 683 13.06 44.33 34.77
C LEU A 683 13.82 45.34 35.64
N VAL A 684 15.04 45.64 35.21
CA VAL A 684 15.77 46.84 35.62
C VAL A 684 15.95 47.70 34.38
N ALA A 685 15.57 48.98 34.48
CA ALA A 685 15.68 49.90 33.35
C ALA A 685 15.99 51.32 33.83
N HIS A 686 17.00 51.90 33.20
CA HIS A 686 17.50 53.24 33.45
C HIS A 686 17.56 53.99 32.12
N GLY A 687 17.35 55.30 32.14
CA GLY A 687 17.62 56.15 31.00
C GLY A 687 17.78 57.59 31.41
N ASP A 688 17.73 58.50 30.45
CA ASP A 688 18.26 59.86 30.61
C ASP A 688 19.71 59.76 31.12
N ILE A 689 20.55 59.02 30.38
CA ILE A 689 21.95 58.79 30.71
C ILE A 689 22.82 59.73 29.88
N ALA A 690 23.69 60.49 30.52
CA ALA A 690 24.65 61.34 29.82
C ALA A 690 25.64 60.51 28.98
N GLU A 691 26.00 60.99 27.78
CA GLU A 691 26.98 60.33 26.89
C GLU A 691 28.32 60.06 27.61
N ALA A 692 28.74 60.97 28.49
CA ALA A 692 29.99 60.87 29.26
C ALA A 692 29.94 59.84 30.41
N ALA A 693 28.74 59.42 30.83
CA ALA A 693 28.55 58.42 31.87
C ALA A 693 28.67 56.98 31.35
N VAL A 694 28.65 56.78 30.03
CA VAL A 694 28.74 55.46 29.38
C VAL A 694 30.20 55.08 29.10
N ALA A 695 30.70 54.04 29.79
CA ALA A 695 32.10 53.63 29.70
C ALA A 695 32.51 53.20 28.29
N SER A 696 31.65 52.47 27.58
CA SER A 696 31.88 52.02 26.21
C SER A 696 31.95 53.16 25.18
N LEU A 697 31.39 54.35 25.48
CA LEU A 697 31.43 55.52 24.62
C LEU A 697 32.61 56.46 24.92
N ALA A 698 33.25 56.34 26.08
CA ALA A 698 34.33 57.21 26.54
C ALA A 698 35.68 57.00 25.83
N VAL A 699 35.77 56.12 24.83
CA VAL A 699 37.03 55.86 24.09
C VAL A 699 37.39 57.06 23.20
N GLY A 700 38.10 58.00 23.81
CA GLY A 700 38.64 59.23 23.24
C GLY A 700 39.38 60.05 24.30
N ASP A 701 40.68 59.77 24.40
CA ASP A 701 41.79 60.58 24.94
C ASP A 701 42.36 60.49 26.37
N ASP A 702 41.79 59.84 27.41
CA ASP A 702 42.55 59.80 28.69
C ASP A 702 42.26 58.71 29.75
N LEU A 703 41.58 57.61 29.43
CA LEU A 703 41.32 56.53 30.42
C LEU A 703 41.93 55.20 29.98
N ARG A 704 43.22 55.00 30.31
CA ARG A 704 43.77 53.66 30.53
C ARG A 704 43.19 53.16 31.85
N PHE A 705 42.30 52.18 31.79
CA PHE A 705 42.01 51.38 32.97
C PHE A 705 43.25 50.52 33.23
N GLU A 706 43.86 50.67 34.40
CA GLU A 706 44.82 49.71 34.93
C GLU A 706 44.05 48.42 35.18
N ILE A 707 44.09 47.51 34.21
CA ILE A 707 43.91 46.10 34.51
C ILE A 707 45.16 45.76 35.32
N GLU A 708 45.02 45.48 36.62
CA GLU A 708 46.04 44.74 37.35
C GLU A 708 46.20 43.40 36.63
N GLU A 709 47.20 43.34 35.74
CA GLU A 709 47.80 42.07 35.36
C GLU A 709 48.38 41.49 36.64
N GLY A 710 47.64 40.55 37.25
CA GLY A 710 48.21 39.64 38.22
C GLY A 710 49.32 38.87 37.53
N GLU A 711 50.57 39.29 37.75
CA GLU A 711 51.76 38.50 37.48
C GLU A 711 51.71 37.21 38.33
N ASP A 712 51.98 36.11 37.62
CA ASP A 712 52.39 34.76 38.06
C ASP A 712 51.34 33.74 38.57
N ALA A 713 51.25 32.66 37.75
CA ALA A 713 50.83 31.26 37.99
C ALA A 713 49.42 30.82 37.54
#